data_AF-G3AQ98-F1
#
_entry.id   AF-G3AQ98-F1
#
_cell.length_a   1.000
_cell.length_b   1.000
_cell.length_c   1.000
_cell.angle_alpha   90.00
_cell.angle_beta   90.00
_cell.angle_gamma   90.00
#
_symmetry.space_group_name_H-M   'P 1'
#
loop_
_entity.id
_entity.type
_entity.pdbx_description
1 polymer ?
#
loop_
_entity_poly.entity_id
_entity_poly.type
_entity_poly.pdbx_seq_one_letter_code
_entity_poly.pdbx_strand_id
1 'polypeptide(L)'
;MEHYDYTQEEERILVTKRIEKMSKYIETEPTKKFFRRLQLMTVIDPSLGIRMLVNLGLFLNCIRGNGTDKQYEFWAKHKEAGKVKQMYGCFGMTELGHGSNVAGCETTATFDEETDSFIIDTPHIGATKWWIGGAAYSATHTVCYARLIVKGVDYGVKTFIVPLRDSLHNLLPGIAIGDIGAKMGRQGVDNGWIQFTEVKVPRFFMLQRWCKVDRRGNVTLPPLEQLSYISLLDGRVGMATDSYRIGARFTTIALRYAVGRRQFKSEGAKEETKLIDYPLHQRRLLPLLALTYVAAVGTYRLELQQSDLLANLDKALANKDKLLLKQSISGTKSLFVDSGSLKSTLTWLAADLVNECRQACGGHGYSAYNGFGKTINDWAVQCTWEGDNNVLAMSTGKTIIKTVQQILSGKKLKDSTLEFLNDAPALYKAKKAVIRKADHVDDIDRVLKAIASLIVKISVDLIPISNTSWDSIGPQRVILSKLRCHYYMLETFKEKLENQIGANSPLRPQLENIMKLYLVSNILSPFIDEFLKNGVISPAVAKYLTIEYPQTLCSEVRPYVIGLTDSFQQPDNFIHSLIGKYNGDIYSNYLGAIKDIHDPANHKAPYSEDLEAMLARPSLVARERHEKTAEVGSILSK
;
A
#
# COMPACT_ATOMS: atom_id res chain seq x y z
N MET A 1 -24.51 -0.24 -4.97
CA MET A 1 -23.69 -0.77 -6.09
C MET A 1 -23.50 0.27 -7.20
N GLU A 2 -24.44 1.21 -7.38
CA GLU A 2 -24.40 2.30 -8.37
C GLU A 2 -23.09 3.10 -8.48
N HIS A 3 -22.31 3.24 -7.40
CA HIS A 3 -21.09 4.04 -7.45
C HIS A 3 -19.99 3.48 -8.38
N TYR A 4 -20.13 2.24 -8.85
CA TYR A 4 -19.25 1.69 -9.89
C TYR A 4 -19.49 2.33 -11.26
N ASP A 5 -20.66 2.97 -11.46
CA ASP A 5 -21.05 3.67 -12.68
C ASP A 5 -20.77 5.18 -12.61
N TYR A 6 -20.28 5.68 -11.47
CA TYR A 6 -20.06 7.10 -11.27
C TYR A 6 -18.88 7.61 -12.11
N THR A 7 -19.09 8.79 -12.69
CA THR A 7 -18.03 9.62 -13.26
C THR A 7 -17.05 10.09 -12.18
N GLN A 8 -15.90 10.62 -12.60
CA GLN A 8 -14.92 11.22 -11.68
C GLN A 8 -15.53 12.34 -10.82
N GLU A 9 -16.39 13.18 -11.40
CA GLU A 9 -17.03 14.28 -10.68
C GLU A 9 -18.00 13.76 -9.60
N GLU A 10 -18.83 12.78 -9.95
CA GLU A 10 -19.75 12.13 -9.03
C GLU A 10 -19.01 11.40 -7.89
N GLU A 11 -17.89 10.72 -8.17
CA GLU A 11 -17.07 10.10 -7.12
C GLU A 11 -16.51 11.16 -6.16
N ARG A 12 -16.07 12.32 -6.67
CA ARG A 12 -15.58 13.41 -5.80
C ARG A 12 -16.67 14.01 -4.93
N ILE A 13 -17.87 14.22 -5.48
CA ILE A 13 -19.03 14.70 -4.72
C ILE A 13 -19.40 13.67 -3.64
N LEU A 14 -19.47 12.39 -4.00
CA LEU A 14 -19.76 11.30 -3.07
C LEU A 14 -18.75 11.24 -1.92
N VAL A 15 -17.46 11.30 -2.23
CA VAL A 15 -16.40 11.25 -1.22
C VAL A 15 -16.48 12.46 -0.30
N THR A 16 -16.75 13.67 -0.80
CA THR A 16 -16.95 14.86 0.05
C THR A 16 -18.12 14.67 1.02
N LYS A 17 -19.27 14.15 0.54
CA LYS A 17 -20.43 13.82 1.40
C LYS A 17 -20.07 12.77 2.46
N ARG A 18 -19.25 11.78 2.10
CA ARG A 18 -18.78 10.74 3.04
C ARG A 18 -17.81 11.31 4.07
N ILE A 19 -16.93 12.24 3.71
CA ILE A 19 -16.03 12.95 4.65
C ILE A 19 -16.86 13.73 5.67
N GLU A 20 -17.88 14.48 5.23
CA GLU A 20 -18.78 15.22 6.12
C GLU A 20 -19.44 14.31 7.16
N LYS A 21 -19.88 13.12 6.75
CA LYS A 21 -20.47 12.14 7.66
C LYS A 21 -19.42 11.51 8.57
N MET A 22 -18.25 11.19 8.01
CA MET A 22 -17.19 10.49 8.73
C MET A 22 -16.51 11.39 9.78
N SER A 23 -16.37 12.70 9.52
CA SER A 23 -15.75 13.65 10.44
C SER A 23 -16.52 13.80 11.74
N LYS A 24 -17.85 13.65 11.74
CA LYS A 24 -18.69 13.65 12.95
C LYS A 24 -18.27 12.59 13.97
N TYR A 25 -17.76 11.44 13.51
CA TYR A 25 -17.28 10.38 14.41
C TYR A 25 -15.99 10.75 15.15
N ILE A 26 -15.21 11.71 14.65
CA ILE A 26 -13.98 12.19 15.31
C ILE A 26 -14.33 12.80 16.68
N GLU A 27 -15.50 13.42 16.79
CA GLU A 27 -15.96 14.10 18.01
C GLU A 27 -16.58 13.15 19.03
N THR A 28 -17.17 12.06 18.55
CA THR A 28 -17.95 11.13 19.39
C THR A 28 -17.20 9.85 19.76
N GLU A 29 -16.17 9.47 18.99
CA GLU A 29 -15.44 8.21 19.20
C GLU A 29 -14.06 8.44 19.82
N PRO A 30 -13.58 7.50 20.65
CA PRO A 30 -12.17 7.47 21.03
C PRO A 30 -11.28 7.39 19.79
N THR A 31 -10.17 8.12 19.77
CA THR A 31 -9.25 8.24 18.61
C THR A 31 -8.87 6.89 18.00
N LYS A 32 -8.52 5.90 18.82
CA LYS A 32 -8.16 4.54 18.35
C LYS A 32 -9.32 3.86 17.61
N LYS A 33 -10.55 4.03 18.07
CA LYS A 33 -11.76 3.48 17.44
C LYS A 33 -12.04 4.17 16.11
N PHE A 34 -11.95 5.50 16.07
CA PHE A 34 -12.12 6.28 14.84
C PHE A 34 -11.11 5.86 13.76
N PHE A 35 -9.81 5.79 14.09
CA PHE A 35 -8.80 5.38 13.11
C PHE A 35 -8.96 3.95 12.66
N ARG A 36 -9.35 3.01 13.54
CA ARG A 36 -9.66 1.63 13.14
C ARG A 36 -10.87 1.59 12.20
N ARG A 37 -11.91 2.42 12.43
CA ARG A 37 -13.04 2.56 11.51
C ARG A 37 -12.59 3.11 10.15
N LEU A 38 -11.83 4.20 10.14
CA LEU A 38 -11.32 4.81 8.91
C LEU A 38 -10.50 3.81 8.09
N GLN A 39 -9.58 3.10 8.75
CA GLN A 39 -8.78 2.03 8.15
C GLN A 39 -9.62 0.92 7.51
N LEU A 40 -10.69 0.46 8.17
CA LEU A 40 -11.60 -0.54 7.59
C LEU A 40 -12.38 0.03 6.39
N MET A 41 -12.82 1.29 6.48
CA MET A 41 -13.49 1.97 5.37
C MET A 41 -12.57 2.14 4.15
N THR A 42 -11.27 2.41 4.35
CA THR A 42 -10.27 2.52 3.29
C THR A 42 -10.19 1.27 2.40
N VAL A 43 -10.52 0.08 2.92
CA VAL A 43 -10.50 -1.19 2.16
C VAL A 43 -11.64 -1.23 1.12
N ILE A 44 -12.77 -0.59 1.42
CA ILE A 44 -13.95 -0.56 0.55
C ILE A 44 -13.94 0.70 -0.33
N ASP A 45 -13.60 1.83 0.28
CA ASP A 45 -13.54 3.15 -0.33
C ASP A 45 -12.16 3.80 -0.04
N PRO A 46 -11.13 3.43 -0.84
CA PRO A 46 -9.81 4.01 -0.70
C PRO A 46 -9.78 5.53 -0.92
N SER A 47 -10.69 6.08 -1.73
CA SER A 47 -10.77 7.52 -2.00
C SER A 47 -11.14 8.29 -0.74
N LEU A 48 -12.17 7.84 0.00
CA LEU A 48 -12.54 8.41 1.30
C LEU A 48 -11.39 8.34 2.31
N GLY A 49 -10.81 7.14 2.45
CA GLY A 49 -9.73 6.90 3.39
C GLY A 49 -8.56 7.86 3.18
N ILE A 50 -8.08 7.96 1.94
CA ILE A 50 -6.93 8.80 1.59
C ILE A 50 -7.23 10.28 1.74
N ARG A 51 -8.39 10.74 1.24
CA ARG A 51 -8.71 12.16 1.29
C ARG A 51 -8.78 12.64 2.75
N MET A 52 -9.27 11.82 3.69
CA MET A 52 -9.16 12.13 5.13
C MET A 52 -7.73 11.99 5.68
N LEU A 53 -6.99 10.94 5.31
CA LEU A 53 -5.65 10.66 5.83
C LEU A 53 -4.59 11.65 5.34
N VAL A 54 -4.77 12.35 4.21
CA VAL A 54 -3.83 13.44 3.85
C VAL A 54 -3.83 14.56 4.89
N ASN A 55 -4.98 14.85 5.51
CA ASN A 55 -5.04 15.78 6.64
C ASN A 55 -4.66 15.08 7.96
N LEU A 56 -5.37 14.01 8.33
CA LEU A 56 -5.24 13.42 9.66
C LEU A 56 -3.97 12.59 9.86
N GLY A 57 -3.46 11.98 8.79
CA GLY A 57 -2.33 11.06 8.82
C GLY A 57 -1.04 11.62 8.22
N LEU A 58 -1.08 12.55 7.26
CA LEU A 58 0.14 13.16 6.72
C LEU A 58 0.39 14.55 7.29
N PHE A 59 -0.53 15.50 7.08
CA PHE A 59 -0.39 16.87 7.56
C PHE A 59 -0.21 16.94 9.08
N LEU A 60 -1.13 16.34 9.86
CA LEU A 60 -1.05 16.38 11.32
C LEU A 60 0.11 15.58 11.90
N ASN A 61 0.42 14.39 11.36
CA ASN A 61 1.57 13.62 11.84
C ASN A 61 2.89 14.32 11.49
N CYS A 62 2.97 15.06 10.39
CA CYS A 62 4.12 15.89 10.10
C CYS A 62 4.29 17.01 11.12
N ILE A 63 3.20 17.69 11.49
CA ILE A 63 3.22 18.70 12.55
C ILE A 63 3.60 18.08 13.89
N ARG A 64 3.07 16.89 14.21
CA ARG A 64 3.41 16.17 15.44
C ARG A 64 4.88 15.76 15.49
N GLY A 65 5.41 15.26 14.38
CA GLY A 65 6.77 14.75 14.26
C GLY A 65 7.84 15.84 14.18
N ASN A 66 7.54 16.97 13.54
CA ASN A 66 8.50 18.03 13.27
C ASN A 66 8.22 19.34 14.03
N GLY A 67 7.01 19.54 14.52
CA GLY A 67 6.60 20.74 15.27
C GLY A 67 6.90 20.62 16.76
N THR A 68 7.13 21.77 17.39
CA THR A 68 7.12 21.86 18.86
C THR A 68 5.73 21.52 19.41
N ASP A 69 5.63 21.16 20.69
CA ASP A 69 4.34 20.81 21.31
C ASP A 69 3.33 21.95 21.20
N LYS A 70 3.80 23.21 21.33
CA LYS A 70 2.99 24.41 21.12
C LYS A 70 2.50 24.55 19.68
N GLN A 71 3.34 24.23 18.70
CA GLN A 71 2.93 24.25 17.28
C GLN A 71 1.88 23.18 17.01
N TYR A 72 2.07 21.96 17.51
CA TYR A 72 1.08 20.90 17.37
C TYR A 72 -0.24 21.25 18.05
N GLU A 73 -0.20 21.75 19.28
CA GLU A 73 -1.39 22.21 20.00
C GLU A 73 -2.13 23.32 19.25
N PHE A 74 -1.40 24.31 18.73
CA PHE A 74 -1.99 25.39 17.95
C PHE A 74 -2.69 24.88 16.69
N TRP A 75 -2.00 24.12 15.84
CA TRP A 75 -2.58 23.69 14.56
C TRP A 75 -3.62 22.58 14.72
N ALA A 76 -3.33 21.56 15.53
CA ALA A 76 -4.22 20.41 15.65
C ALA A 76 -5.46 20.70 16.51
N LYS A 77 -5.29 21.44 17.62
CA LYS A 77 -6.37 21.70 18.59
C LYS A 77 -6.99 23.08 18.45
N HIS A 78 -6.18 24.15 18.46
CA HIS A 78 -6.72 25.52 18.43
C HIS A 78 -7.30 25.90 17.06
N LYS A 79 -6.63 25.51 15.96
CA LYS A 79 -7.15 25.63 14.58
C LYS A 79 -8.01 24.45 14.14
N GLU A 80 -8.26 23.50 15.05
CA GLU A 80 -9.15 22.35 14.87
C GLU A 80 -8.89 21.46 13.64
N ALA A 81 -7.68 21.47 13.07
CA ALA A 81 -7.31 20.58 11.97
C ALA A 81 -7.46 19.09 12.36
N GLY A 82 -7.26 18.75 13.64
CA GLY A 82 -7.48 17.42 14.21
C GLY A 82 -8.92 16.95 14.19
N LYS A 83 -9.88 17.88 14.08
CA LYS A 83 -11.31 17.60 13.97
C LYS A 83 -11.84 17.82 12.56
N VAL A 84 -10.97 18.17 11.61
CA VAL A 84 -11.37 18.54 10.24
C VAL A 84 -12.38 19.70 10.26
N LYS A 85 -12.16 20.68 11.14
CA LYS A 85 -12.97 21.90 11.28
C LYS A 85 -12.08 23.11 11.08
N GLN A 86 -12.59 24.14 10.38
CA GLN A 86 -11.92 25.40 10.06
C GLN A 86 -10.65 25.30 9.20
N MET A 87 -9.93 24.18 9.29
CA MET A 87 -8.66 23.92 8.64
C MET A 87 -8.64 22.52 8.06
N TYR A 88 -8.21 22.43 6.79
CA TYR A 88 -7.97 21.16 6.10
C TYR A 88 -6.57 21.20 5.51
N GLY A 89 -5.70 20.30 5.96
CA GLY A 89 -4.32 20.24 5.53
C GLY A 89 -4.07 19.26 4.39
N CYS A 90 -3.09 19.58 3.54
CA CYS A 90 -2.46 18.63 2.63
C CYS A 90 -0.93 18.54 2.86
N PHE A 91 -0.27 17.64 2.15
CA PHE A 91 1.14 17.29 2.36
C PHE A 91 1.99 17.58 1.11
N GLY A 92 2.54 18.79 1.03
CA GLY A 92 3.31 19.33 -0.10
C GLY A 92 4.77 18.86 -0.13
N MET A 93 5.01 17.56 -0.33
CA MET A 93 6.37 17.00 -0.42
C MET A 93 6.85 16.85 -1.86
N THR A 94 6.21 15.95 -2.61
CA THR A 94 6.60 15.56 -3.97
C THR A 94 6.55 16.73 -4.93
N GLU A 95 7.53 16.79 -5.82
CA GLU A 95 7.62 17.73 -6.93
C GLU A 95 7.54 17.00 -8.25
N LEU A 96 7.23 17.74 -9.32
CA LEU A 96 7.18 17.19 -10.68
C LEU A 96 8.52 16.52 -11.07
N GLY A 97 9.65 17.10 -10.66
CA GLY A 97 10.99 16.53 -10.87
C GLY A 97 11.48 15.56 -9.79
N HIS A 98 10.90 15.59 -8.58
CA HIS A 98 11.44 14.88 -7.41
C HIS A 98 10.38 14.16 -6.58
N GLY A 99 10.44 12.82 -6.60
CA GLY A 99 9.63 11.93 -5.75
C GLY A 99 10.48 11.17 -4.72
N SER A 100 11.15 10.10 -5.15
CA SER A 100 11.94 9.23 -4.27
C SER A 100 13.13 9.94 -3.62
N ASN A 101 13.80 10.85 -4.34
CA ASN A 101 14.90 11.64 -3.81
C ASN A 101 14.39 12.95 -3.18
N VAL A 102 13.74 12.84 -2.02
CA VAL A 102 13.19 14.00 -1.29
C VAL A 102 14.27 15.02 -0.94
N ALA A 103 15.50 14.57 -0.67
CA ALA A 103 16.63 15.46 -0.39
C ALA A 103 17.02 16.35 -1.59
N GLY A 104 16.61 15.98 -2.80
CA GLY A 104 16.77 16.75 -4.03
C GLY A 104 15.64 17.75 -4.31
N CYS A 105 14.66 17.89 -3.41
CA CYS A 105 13.60 18.91 -3.53
C CYS A 105 14.19 20.30 -3.82
N GLU A 106 13.53 21.03 -4.72
CA GLU A 106 14.00 22.29 -5.32
C GLU A 106 13.21 23.52 -4.85
N THR A 107 11.97 23.36 -4.35
CA THR A 107 11.23 24.46 -3.68
C THR A 107 12.07 25.05 -2.56
N THR A 108 12.16 26.37 -2.47
CA THR A 108 13.01 27.07 -1.49
C THR A 108 12.20 27.71 -0.38
N ALA A 109 12.83 27.89 0.78
CA ALA A 109 12.34 28.65 1.92
C ALA A 109 13.48 29.54 2.44
N THR A 110 13.55 30.76 1.93
CA THR A 110 14.64 31.71 2.24
C THR A 110 14.26 32.59 3.43
N PHE A 111 15.10 32.60 4.47
CA PHE A 111 14.86 33.41 5.66
C PHE A 111 15.17 34.89 5.42
N ASP A 112 14.20 35.74 5.74
CA ASP A 112 14.29 37.20 5.72
C ASP A 112 14.29 37.72 7.18
N GLU A 113 15.45 38.19 7.63
CA GLU A 113 15.68 38.73 8.97
C GLU A 113 14.94 40.03 9.23
N GLU A 114 14.74 40.87 8.21
CA GLU A 114 14.12 42.19 8.38
C GLU A 114 12.66 42.05 8.79
N THR A 115 11.98 41.03 8.26
CA THR A 115 10.55 40.81 8.47
C THR A 115 10.22 39.60 9.34
N ASP A 116 11.23 38.92 9.91
CA ASP A 116 11.10 37.69 10.71
C ASP A 116 10.25 36.62 10.01
N SER A 117 10.54 36.38 8.72
CA SER A 117 9.72 35.54 7.85
C SER A 117 10.53 34.65 6.91
N PHE A 118 9.89 33.68 6.28
CA PHE A 118 10.42 32.88 5.19
C PHE A 118 9.69 33.22 3.89
N ILE A 119 10.43 33.32 2.79
CA ILE A 119 9.90 33.44 1.44
C ILE A 119 9.91 32.04 0.82
N ILE A 120 8.73 31.49 0.55
CA ILE A 120 8.53 30.19 -0.10
C ILE A 120 8.40 30.41 -1.60
N ASP A 121 9.23 29.74 -2.38
CA ASP A 121 9.28 29.94 -3.83
C ASP A 121 9.49 28.65 -4.62
N THR A 122 8.80 28.54 -5.75
CA THR A 122 8.94 27.48 -6.75
C THR A 122 9.79 28.01 -7.91
N PRO A 123 11.11 27.69 -7.97
CA PRO A 123 12.04 28.37 -8.87
C PRO A 123 11.84 28.08 -10.36
N HIS A 124 11.20 26.95 -10.70
CA HIS A 124 10.87 26.56 -12.07
C HIS A 124 9.77 25.49 -12.06
N ILE A 125 9.23 25.17 -13.25
CA ILE A 125 8.12 24.21 -13.42
C ILE A 125 8.43 22.83 -12.81
N GLY A 126 9.68 22.36 -12.91
CA GLY A 126 10.14 21.10 -12.31
C GLY A 126 9.95 21.02 -10.79
N ALA A 127 10.05 22.15 -10.09
CA ALA A 127 9.86 22.27 -8.65
C ALA A 127 8.38 22.40 -8.23
N THR A 128 7.43 22.39 -9.18
CA THR A 128 5.99 22.43 -8.87
C THR A 128 5.64 21.24 -7.99
N LYS A 129 4.99 21.50 -6.84
CA LYS A 129 4.49 20.40 -6.01
C LYS A 129 3.47 19.60 -6.80
N TRP A 130 3.58 18.28 -6.76
CA TRP A 130 2.82 17.39 -7.63
C TRP A 130 2.28 16.18 -6.87
N TRP A 131 1.12 15.67 -7.29
CA TRP A 131 0.34 14.61 -6.63
C TRP A 131 -0.18 14.96 -5.22
N ILE A 132 -0.36 16.24 -4.89
CA ILE A 132 -0.72 16.65 -3.54
C ILE A 132 -2.21 16.40 -3.28
N GLY A 133 -2.52 15.29 -2.60
CA GLY A 133 -3.90 14.91 -2.28
C GLY A 133 -4.61 15.98 -1.45
N GLY A 134 -5.80 16.39 -1.89
CA GLY A 134 -6.58 17.46 -1.26
C GLY A 134 -6.25 18.86 -1.75
N ALA A 135 -5.11 19.10 -2.39
CA ALA A 135 -4.70 20.46 -2.75
C ALA A 135 -5.64 21.14 -3.75
N ALA A 136 -6.14 20.39 -4.75
CA ALA A 136 -6.93 20.97 -5.83
C ALA A 136 -8.18 21.68 -5.32
N TYR A 137 -8.98 21.04 -4.47
CA TYR A 137 -10.29 21.58 -4.08
C TYR A 137 -10.60 21.54 -2.58
N SER A 138 -9.77 20.94 -1.72
CA SER A 138 -10.12 20.69 -0.31
C SER A 138 -9.26 21.45 0.69
N ALA A 139 -7.95 21.49 0.49
CA ALA A 139 -7.00 21.96 1.47
C ALA A 139 -6.99 23.49 1.58
N THR A 140 -7.05 24.00 2.81
CA THR A 140 -6.83 25.42 3.11
C THR A 140 -5.37 25.71 3.44
N HIS A 141 -4.60 24.69 3.84
CA HIS A 141 -3.19 24.81 4.21
C HIS A 141 -2.40 23.59 3.71
N THR A 142 -1.09 23.75 3.57
CA THR A 142 -0.17 22.64 3.34
C THR A 142 0.97 22.64 4.35
N VAL A 143 1.51 21.46 4.64
CA VAL A 143 2.92 21.38 5.05
C VAL A 143 3.76 21.28 3.79
N CYS A 144 4.49 22.35 3.48
CA CYS A 144 5.42 22.41 2.36
C CYS A 144 6.81 21.91 2.78
N TYR A 145 7.37 20.96 2.03
CA TYR A 145 8.77 20.59 2.11
C TYR A 145 9.56 21.52 1.19
N ALA A 146 10.54 22.22 1.74
CA ALA A 146 11.35 23.18 0.99
C ALA A 146 12.78 23.23 1.53
N ARG A 147 13.75 23.61 0.69
CA ARG A 147 15.14 23.82 1.07
C ARG A 147 15.26 25.07 1.94
N LEU A 148 15.69 24.91 3.19
CA LEU A 148 15.90 26.03 4.10
C LEU A 148 17.16 26.78 3.70
N ILE A 149 17.03 28.06 3.33
CA ILE A 149 18.15 28.93 2.98
C ILE A 149 18.23 30.06 4.02
N VAL A 150 19.37 30.19 4.70
CA VAL A 150 19.61 31.26 5.69
C VAL A 150 20.98 31.88 5.42
N LYS A 151 21.04 33.21 5.23
CA LYS A 151 22.26 33.94 4.87
C LYS A 151 23.02 33.32 3.68
N GLY A 152 22.26 32.86 2.68
CA GLY A 152 22.79 32.21 1.47
C GLY A 152 23.27 30.76 1.66
N VAL A 153 23.16 30.19 2.86
CA VAL A 153 23.54 28.80 3.15
C VAL A 153 22.31 27.90 3.10
N ASP A 154 22.40 26.80 2.35
CA ASP A 154 21.38 25.77 2.25
C ASP A 154 21.54 24.72 3.36
N TYR A 155 20.55 24.62 4.23
CA TYR A 155 20.48 23.68 5.35
C TYR A 155 19.65 22.43 5.03
N GLY A 156 19.35 22.20 3.74
CA GLY A 156 18.58 21.08 3.25
C GLY A 156 17.08 21.20 3.57
N VAL A 157 16.34 20.15 3.25
CA VAL A 157 14.87 20.16 3.29
C VAL A 157 14.34 20.26 4.72
N LYS A 158 13.39 21.18 4.93
CA LYS A 158 12.63 21.42 6.17
C LYS A 158 11.14 21.57 5.84
N THR A 159 10.32 21.67 6.88
CA THR A 159 8.86 21.69 6.77
C THR A 159 8.26 22.99 7.27
N PHE A 160 7.37 23.56 6.47
CA PHE A 160 6.75 24.86 6.68
C PHE A 160 5.24 24.76 6.51
N ILE A 161 4.48 25.35 7.43
CA ILE A 161 3.04 25.53 7.21
C ILE A 161 2.85 26.71 6.26
N VAL A 162 2.13 26.48 5.15
CA VAL A 162 1.80 27.53 4.18
C VAL A 162 0.27 27.55 4.01
N PRO A 163 -0.41 28.65 4.38
CA PRO A 163 -1.80 28.85 4.03
C PRO A 163 -1.96 28.90 2.52
N LEU A 164 -2.93 28.17 1.97
CA LEU A 164 -3.21 28.10 0.54
C LEU A 164 -4.43 28.95 0.16
N ARG A 165 -5.44 28.96 1.05
CA ARG A 165 -6.75 29.55 0.78
C ARG A 165 -7.25 30.40 1.94
N ASP A 166 -8.03 31.43 1.62
CA ASP A 166 -8.73 32.25 2.61
C ASP A 166 -9.99 31.55 3.16
N SER A 167 -10.76 32.24 4.02
CA SER A 167 -12.00 31.72 4.61
C SER A 167 -13.14 31.55 3.61
N LEU A 168 -13.06 32.17 2.43
CA LEU A 168 -14.00 32.00 1.32
C LEU A 168 -13.50 30.97 0.30
N HIS A 169 -12.38 30.31 0.61
CA HIS A 169 -11.72 29.29 -0.20
C HIS A 169 -11.01 29.80 -1.47
N ASN A 170 -10.81 31.11 -1.59
CA ASN A 170 -10.03 31.70 -2.68
C ASN A 170 -8.53 31.48 -2.44
N LEU A 171 -7.74 31.36 -3.52
CA LEU A 171 -6.28 31.27 -3.41
C LEU A 171 -5.70 32.57 -2.84
N LEU A 172 -4.74 32.43 -1.92
CA LEU A 172 -3.99 33.57 -1.41
C LEU A 172 -2.97 34.07 -2.45
N PRO A 173 -2.53 35.34 -2.38
CA PRO A 173 -1.56 35.90 -3.32
C PRO A 173 -0.26 35.07 -3.40
N GLY A 174 0.29 34.93 -4.60
CA GLY A 174 1.50 34.15 -4.86
C GLY A 174 1.29 32.62 -4.89
N ILE A 175 0.05 32.14 -4.76
CA ILE A 175 -0.27 30.70 -4.77
C ILE A 175 -1.05 30.35 -6.04
N ALA A 176 -0.50 29.45 -6.84
CA ALA A 176 -1.21 28.84 -7.95
C ALA A 176 -1.46 27.35 -7.67
N ILE A 177 -2.71 26.92 -7.85
CA ILE A 177 -3.14 25.53 -7.66
C ILE A 177 -4.06 25.13 -8.79
N GLY A 178 -3.91 23.89 -9.25
CA GLY A 178 -4.88 23.25 -10.14
C GLY A 178 -5.02 21.77 -9.87
N ASP A 179 -6.04 21.17 -10.48
CA ASP A 179 -6.26 19.73 -10.48
C ASP A 179 -5.33 19.04 -11.48
N ILE A 180 -4.81 17.87 -11.10
CA ILE A 180 -4.02 17.02 -12.00
C ILE A 180 -4.93 16.21 -12.94
N GLY A 181 -6.21 16.05 -12.59
CA GLY A 181 -7.22 15.45 -13.44
C GLY A 181 -7.37 13.94 -13.24
N ALA A 182 -7.59 13.22 -14.35
CA ALA A 182 -7.88 11.80 -14.34
C ALA A 182 -6.67 10.96 -13.89
N LYS A 183 -6.93 9.95 -13.07
CA LYS A 183 -5.92 8.99 -12.57
C LYS A 183 -6.24 7.56 -13.03
N MET A 184 -5.36 6.60 -12.76
CA MET A 184 -5.69 5.18 -12.94
C MET A 184 -6.86 4.76 -12.04
N GLY A 185 -6.82 5.20 -10.78
CA GLY A 185 -7.85 4.94 -9.77
C GLY A 185 -7.89 6.05 -8.70
N ARG A 186 -8.73 5.87 -7.69
CA ARG A 186 -9.00 6.81 -6.60
C ARG A 186 -9.48 8.17 -7.10
N GLN A 187 -10.43 8.21 -8.04
CA GLN A 187 -10.85 9.46 -8.66
C GLN A 187 -11.48 10.45 -7.66
N GLY A 188 -12.08 9.92 -6.60
CA GLY A 188 -12.61 10.71 -5.49
C GLY A 188 -11.58 11.52 -4.70
N VAL A 189 -10.27 11.27 -4.91
CA VAL A 189 -9.18 12.11 -4.38
C VAL A 189 -8.83 13.21 -5.37
N ASP A 190 -8.85 14.44 -4.89
CA ASP A 190 -8.54 15.67 -5.62
C ASP A 190 -7.04 16.03 -5.48
N ASN A 191 -6.18 15.20 -6.07
CA ASN A 191 -4.75 15.48 -6.16
C ASN A 191 -4.51 16.74 -7.02
N GLY A 192 -3.86 17.73 -6.42
CA GLY A 192 -3.51 18.97 -7.10
C GLY A 192 -2.00 19.17 -7.26
N TRP A 193 -1.67 20.16 -8.07
CA TRP A 193 -0.34 20.74 -8.14
C TRP A 193 -0.33 22.10 -7.42
N ILE A 194 0.84 22.53 -6.91
CA ILE A 194 1.00 23.81 -6.20
C ILE A 194 2.29 24.50 -6.66
N GLN A 195 2.19 25.77 -7.01
CA GLN A 195 3.33 26.66 -7.22
C GLN A 195 3.25 27.82 -6.24
N PHE A 196 4.42 28.22 -5.73
CA PHE A 196 4.60 29.37 -4.86
C PHE A 196 5.44 30.42 -5.59
N THR A 197 5.01 31.68 -5.54
CA THR A 197 5.75 32.83 -6.07
C THR A 197 5.91 33.84 -4.94
N GLU A 198 7.12 33.90 -4.39
CA GLU A 198 7.50 34.81 -3.28
C GLU A 198 6.52 34.80 -2.08
N VAL A 199 6.01 33.63 -1.69
CA VAL A 199 4.99 33.52 -0.64
C VAL A 199 5.63 33.70 0.74
N LYS A 200 5.31 34.82 1.40
CA LYS A 200 5.85 35.15 2.73
C LYS A 200 5.07 34.47 3.86
N VAL A 201 5.76 33.70 4.71
CA VAL A 201 5.21 33.09 5.93
C VAL A 201 6.02 33.46 7.17
N PRO A 202 5.41 33.71 8.35
CA PRO A 202 6.17 34.05 9.56
C PRO A 202 7.15 32.96 9.98
N ARG A 203 8.27 33.32 10.63
CA ARG A 203 9.32 32.35 11.05
C ARG A 203 8.77 31.18 11.88
N PHE A 204 7.76 31.43 12.70
CA PHE A 204 7.14 30.39 13.56
C PHE A 204 6.25 29.40 12.79
N PHE A 205 6.05 29.56 11.47
CA PHE A 205 5.39 28.58 10.60
C PHE A 205 6.33 27.45 10.16
N MET A 206 7.66 27.63 10.27
CA MET A 206 8.60 26.51 10.19
C MET A 206 8.40 25.57 11.39
N LEU A 207 8.28 24.27 11.16
CA LEU A 207 8.17 23.27 12.23
C LEU A 207 9.54 23.04 12.88
N GLN A 208 9.67 23.40 14.16
CA GLN A 208 10.97 23.64 14.80
C GLN A 208 11.31 22.70 15.98
N ARG A 209 10.85 21.44 15.95
CA ARG A 209 11.19 20.44 17.00
C ARG A 209 12.68 20.12 16.99
N TRP A 210 13.21 19.82 15.81
CA TRP A 210 14.58 19.31 15.65
C TRP A 210 15.55 20.35 15.08
N CYS A 211 15.15 21.06 14.03
CA CYS A 211 15.91 22.17 13.45
C CYS A 211 15.26 23.49 13.87
N LYS A 212 16.04 24.47 14.31
CA LYS A 212 15.52 25.77 14.78
C LYS A 212 16.21 26.91 14.06
N VAL A 213 15.46 27.97 13.78
CA VAL A 213 15.95 29.23 13.26
C VAL A 213 15.51 30.33 14.22
N ASP A 214 16.46 31.05 14.80
CA ASP A 214 16.16 32.21 15.63
C ASP A 214 15.97 33.48 14.79
N ARG A 215 15.55 34.57 15.43
CA ARG A 215 15.27 35.86 14.75
C ARG A 215 16.52 36.52 14.15
N ARG A 216 17.73 36.08 14.52
CA ARG A 216 19.01 36.58 14.00
C ARG A 216 19.58 35.67 12.90
N GLY A 217 18.81 34.70 12.45
CA GLY A 217 19.21 33.74 11.43
C GLY A 217 20.20 32.69 11.92
N ASN A 218 20.32 32.44 13.24
CA ASN A 218 21.15 31.34 13.72
C ASN A 218 20.38 30.01 13.59
N VAL A 219 21.01 29.03 12.95
CA VAL A 219 20.42 27.70 12.72
C VAL A 219 20.96 26.70 13.73
N THR A 220 20.06 26.03 14.45
CA THR A 220 20.38 24.83 15.25
C THR A 220 19.94 23.59 14.48
N LEU A 221 20.87 22.66 14.25
CA LEU A 221 20.62 21.43 13.50
C LEU A 221 20.09 20.29 14.38
N PRO A 222 19.35 19.33 13.80
CA PRO A 222 18.86 18.16 14.52
C PRO A 222 20.01 17.23 14.93
N PRO A 223 19.86 16.46 16.02
CA PRO A 223 20.86 15.44 16.38
C PRO A 223 20.95 14.31 15.35
N LEU A 224 19.85 14.03 14.64
CA LEU A 224 19.77 13.07 13.53
C LEU A 224 18.75 13.57 12.50
N GLU A 225 19.15 13.74 11.25
CA GLU A 225 18.24 14.19 10.17
C GLU A 225 17.08 13.21 9.93
N GLN A 226 17.30 11.91 10.16
CA GLN A 226 16.34 10.83 9.94
C GLN A 226 15.05 10.96 10.78
N LEU A 227 15.09 11.69 11.89
CA LEU A 227 13.91 11.93 12.74
C LEU A 227 12.80 12.69 12.00
N SER A 228 13.17 13.46 10.97
CA SER A 228 12.21 14.25 10.18
C SER A 228 11.28 13.40 9.31
N TYR A 229 11.60 12.11 9.11
CA TYR A 229 10.86 11.17 8.27
C TYR A 229 10.03 10.14 9.05
N ILE A 230 9.93 10.28 10.38
CA ILE A 230 9.16 9.35 11.22
C ILE A 230 7.68 9.27 10.80
N SER A 231 7.11 10.37 10.29
CA SER A 231 5.73 10.40 9.78
C SER A 231 5.48 9.41 8.64
N LEU A 232 6.48 9.10 7.82
CA LEU A 232 6.35 8.15 6.70
C LEU A 232 6.31 6.69 7.17
N LEU A 233 6.75 6.39 8.40
CA LEU A 233 6.69 5.03 8.94
C LEU A 233 5.24 4.62 9.23
N ASP A 234 4.37 5.55 9.65
CA ASP A 234 2.95 5.30 9.91
C ASP A 234 2.21 4.83 8.67
N GLY A 235 2.39 5.55 7.55
CA GLY A 235 1.82 5.18 6.26
C GLY A 235 2.25 3.78 5.80
N ARG A 236 3.54 3.43 5.94
CA ARG A 236 4.05 2.12 5.51
C ARG A 236 3.46 0.95 6.27
N VAL A 237 3.32 1.09 7.59
CA VAL A 237 2.68 0.05 8.42
C VAL A 237 1.22 -0.10 8.03
N GLY A 238 0.50 1.01 7.85
CA GLY A 238 -0.88 1.01 7.35
C GLY A 238 -1.04 0.28 6.01
N MET A 239 -0.15 0.51 5.05
CA MET A 239 -0.21 -0.14 3.73
C MET A 239 0.09 -1.64 3.78
N ALA A 240 1.06 -2.06 4.61
CA ALA A 240 1.32 -3.47 4.84
C ALA A 240 0.07 -4.15 5.42
N THR A 241 -0.57 -3.54 6.42
CA THR A 241 -1.85 -3.98 6.99
C THR A 241 -2.98 -4.01 5.96
N ASP A 242 -3.13 -2.97 5.13
CA ASP A 242 -4.18 -2.94 4.12
C ASP A 242 -4.03 -4.07 3.08
N SER A 243 -2.80 -4.55 2.86
CA SER A 243 -2.51 -5.63 1.93
C SER A 243 -3.19 -6.94 2.36
N TYR A 244 -3.19 -7.27 3.66
CA TYR A 244 -3.93 -8.45 4.13
C TYR A 244 -5.44 -8.22 4.06
N ARG A 245 -5.94 -7.00 4.33
CA ARG A 245 -7.39 -6.74 4.35
C ARG A 245 -7.99 -6.87 2.95
N ILE A 246 -7.27 -6.37 1.95
CA ILE A 246 -7.59 -6.56 0.53
C ILE A 246 -7.46 -8.04 0.16
N GLY A 247 -6.40 -8.71 0.61
CA GLY A 247 -6.25 -10.17 0.49
C GLY A 247 -7.47 -10.93 0.98
N ALA A 248 -7.92 -10.64 2.21
CA ALA A 248 -9.07 -11.27 2.85
C ALA A 248 -10.36 -11.03 2.07
N ARG A 249 -10.59 -9.80 1.62
CA ARG A 249 -11.78 -9.45 0.81
C ARG A 249 -11.83 -10.25 -0.49
N PHE A 250 -10.76 -10.22 -1.28
CA PHE A 250 -10.80 -10.80 -2.63
C PHE A 250 -10.59 -12.32 -2.67
N THR A 251 -9.85 -12.88 -1.73
CA THR A 251 -9.83 -14.35 -1.54
C THR A 251 -11.19 -14.87 -1.10
N THR A 252 -11.90 -14.16 -0.21
CA THR A 252 -13.28 -14.53 0.18
C THR A 252 -14.22 -14.53 -1.02
N ILE A 253 -14.19 -13.47 -1.85
CA ILE A 253 -15.01 -13.41 -3.08
C ILE A 253 -14.70 -14.58 -4.00
N ALA A 254 -13.42 -14.79 -4.34
CA ALA A 254 -13.02 -15.80 -5.30
C ALA A 254 -13.28 -17.23 -4.81
N LEU A 255 -13.06 -17.51 -3.52
CA LEU A 255 -13.25 -18.85 -2.95
C LEU A 255 -14.72 -19.18 -2.74
N ARG A 256 -15.56 -18.23 -2.30
CA ARG A 256 -17.02 -18.43 -2.28
C ARG A 256 -17.56 -18.68 -3.69
N TYR A 257 -17.10 -17.90 -4.67
CA TYR A 257 -17.44 -18.13 -6.07
C TYR A 257 -16.99 -19.50 -6.56
N ALA A 258 -15.76 -19.94 -6.24
CA ALA A 258 -15.23 -21.23 -6.67
C ALA A 258 -15.97 -22.44 -6.07
N VAL A 259 -16.56 -22.29 -4.87
CA VAL A 259 -17.39 -23.33 -4.23
C VAL A 259 -18.78 -23.42 -4.88
N GLY A 260 -19.35 -22.30 -5.32
CA GLY A 260 -20.67 -22.26 -5.96
C GLY A 260 -20.66 -22.48 -7.48
N ARG A 261 -19.60 -22.06 -8.17
CA ARG A 261 -19.50 -22.15 -9.64
C ARG A 261 -19.09 -23.54 -10.09
N ARG A 262 -19.81 -24.07 -11.07
CA ARG A 262 -19.48 -25.30 -11.81
C ARG A 262 -19.15 -24.96 -13.26
N GLN A 263 -18.18 -25.66 -13.84
CA GLN A 263 -17.83 -25.56 -15.25
C GLN A 263 -17.01 -26.77 -15.67
N PHE A 264 -17.32 -27.33 -16.83
CA PHE A 264 -16.78 -28.59 -17.31
C PHE A 264 -17.13 -29.76 -16.40
N LYS A 265 -16.90 -30.97 -16.90
CA LYS A 265 -17.37 -32.19 -16.27
C LYS A 265 -16.20 -33.15 -16.09
N SER A 266 -15.94 -33.56 -14.85
CA SER A 266 -15.02 -34.67 -14.60
C SER A 266 -15.59 -35.96 -15.19
N GLU A 267 -14.70 -36.86 -15.62
CA GLU A 267 -15.09 -38.15 -16.17
C GLU A 267 -15.99 -38.91 -15.18
N GLY A 268 -17.12 -39.43 -15.68
CA GLY A 268 -18.10 -40.16 -14.87
C GLY A 268 -18.98 -39.32 -13.93
N ALA A 269 -18.79 -37.99 -13.83
CA ALA A 269 -19.68 -37.14 -13.04
C ALA A 269 -21.09 -37.08 -13.65
N LYS A 270 -22.12 -36.71 -12.88
CA LYS A 270 -23.46 -36.41 -13.42
C LYS A 270 -23.60 -34.93 -13.73
N GLU A 271 -23.20 -34.09 -12.78
CA GLU A 271 -23.16 -32.64 -12.89
C GLU A 271 -21.77 -32.15 -13.30
N GLU A 272 -21.69 -30.89 -13.74
CA GLU A 272 -20.41 -30.20 -13.89
C GLU A 272 -19.68 -30.07 -12.54
N THR A 273 -18.35 -30.15 -12.58
CA THR A 273 -17.49 -30.11 -11.40
C THR A 273 -17.39 -28.68 -10.87
N LYS A 274 -17.38 -28.51 -9.55
CA LYS A 274 -17.17 -27.19 -8.92
C LYS A 274 -15.75 -26.73 -9.18
N LEU A 275 -15.54 -25.44 -9.41
CA LEU A 275 -14.21 -24.92 -9.72
C LEU A 275 -13.18 -25.26 -8.63
N ILE A 276 -13.57 -25.17 -7.36
CA ILE A 276 -12.69 -25.47 -6.21
C ILE A 276 -12.21 -26.93 -6.15
N ASP A 277 -12.86 -27.85 -6.86
CA ASP A 277 -12.48 -29.26 -6.87
C ASP A 277 -11.37 -29.56 -7.90
N TYR A 278 -11.05 -28.61 -8.79
CA TYR A 278 -9.90 -28.75 -9.69
C TYR A 278 -8.58 -28.41 -8.97
N PRO A 279 -7.57 -29.31 -9.01
CA PRO A 279 -6.25 -29.07 -8.40
C PRO A 279 -5.60 -27.75 -8.81
N LEU A 280 -5.67 -27.39 -10.11
CA LEU A 280 -5.14 -26.12 -10.60
C LEU A 280 -5.85 -24.91 -9.96
N HIS A 281 -7.16 -24.98 -9.78
CA HIS A 281 -7.93 -23.87 -9.19
C HIS A 281 -7.58 -23.70 -7.71
N GLN A 282 -7.36 -24.81 -6.99
CA GLN A 282 -6.85 -24.79 -5.62
C GLN A 282 -5.47 -24.15 -5.55
N ARG A 283 -4.53 -24.57 -6.42
CA ARG A 283 -3.17 -24.01 -6.48
C ARG A 283 -3.13 -22.53 -6.83
N ARG A 284 -4.15 -22.00 -7.50
CA ARG A 284 -4.27 -20.57 -7.80
C ARG A 284 -4.72 -19.76 -6.58
N LEU A 285 -5.66 -20.26 -5.77
CA LEU A 285 -6.33 -19.47 -4.73
C LEU A 285 -5.92 -19.81 -3.29
N LEU A 286 -5.69 -21.08 -2.95
CA LEU A 286 -5.39 -21.48 -1.57
C LEU A 286 -4.03 -20.94 -1.07
N PRO A 287 -2.97 -20.86 -1.91
CA PRO A 287 -1.75 -20.15 -1.53
C PRO A 287 -1.95 -18.67 -1.19
N LEU A 288 -2.89 -18.00 -1.87
CA LEU A 288 -3.24 -16.60 -1.63
C LEU A 288 -4.01 -16.41 -0.32
N LEU A 289 -4.89 -17.37 0.00
CA LEU A 289 -5.54 -17.44 1.32
C LEU A 289 -4.49 -17.62 2.42
N ALA A 290 -3.55 -18.55 2.24
CA ALA A 290 -2.48 -18.79 3.21
C ALA A 290 -1.60 -17.54 3.41
N LEU A 291 -1.19 -16.88 2.32
CA LEU A 291 -0.53 -15.57 2.37
C LEU A 291 -1.32 -14.56 3.21
N THR A 292 -2.63 -14.46 2.97
CA THR A 292 -3.50 -13.51 3.68
C THR A 292 -3.49 -13.73 5.19
N TYR A 293 -3.56 -14.99 5.65
CA TYR A 293 -3.50 -15.34 7.07
C TYR A 293 -2.16 -14.97 7.71
N VAL A 294 -1.06 -15.34 7.07
CA VAL A 294 0.28 -15.07 7.60
C VAL A 294 0.56 -13.56 7.59
N ALA A 295 0.14 -12.85 6.55
CA ALA A 295 0.22 -11.39 6.47
C ALA A 295 -0.60 -10.71 7.58
N ALA A 296 -1.81 -11.20 7.90
CA ALA A 296 -2.63 -10.65 8.99
C ALA A 296 -1.90 -10.71 10.33
N VAL A 297 -1.25 -11.84 10.65
CA VAL A 297 -0.51 -12.01 11.90
C VAL A 297 0.76 -11.16 11.91
N GLY A 298 1.54 -11.17 10.83
CA GLY A 298 2.77 -10.38 10.72
C GLY A 298 2.50 -8.88 10.82
N THR A 299 1.55 -8.36 10.05
CA THR A 299 1.24 -6.92 10.06
C THR A 299 0.62 -6.46 11.38
N TYR A 300 -0.09 -7.34 12.10
CA TYR A 300 -0.53 -7.02 13.47
C TYR A 300 0.64 -6.85 14.44
N ARG A 301 1.68 -7.69 14.36
CA ARG A 301 2.92 -7.48 15.14
C ARG A 301 3.57 -6.14 14.79
N LEU A 302 3.60 -5.79 13.50
CA LEU A 302 4.15 -4.53 13.01
C LEU A 302 3.37 -3.31 13.55
N GLU A 303 2.03 -3.36 13.55
CA GLU A 303 1.16 -2.32 14.15
C GLU A 303 1.48 -2.10 15.64
N LEU A 304 1.63 -3.19 16.41
CA LEU A 304 1.97 -3.11 17.83
C LEU A 304 3.36 -2.52 18.05
N GLN A 305 4.37 -2.99 17.31
CA GLN A 305 5.74 -2.48 17.39
C GLN A 305 5.81 -0.97 17.13
N GLN A 306 5.07 -0.48 16.13
CA GLN A 306 4.97 0.94 15.85
C GLN A 306 4.28 1.71 16.99
N SER A 307 3.15 1.21 17.48
CA SER A 307 2.42 1.84 18.58
C SER A 307 3.29 1.97 19.82
N ASP A 308 4.02 0.91 20.18
CA ASP A 308 4.91 0.90 21.34
C ASP A 308 6.11 1.83 21.14
N LEU A 309 6.69 1.87 19.93
CA LEU A 309 7.78 2.77 19.60
C LEU A 309 7.37 4.24 19.75
N LEU A 310 6.21 4.62 19.21
CA LEU A 310 5.69 5.98 19.30
C LEU A 310 5.34 6.36 20.74
N ALA A 311 4.72 5.46 21.50
CA ALA A 311 4.42 5.68 22.91
C ALA A 311 5.70 5.89 23.75
N ASN A 312 6.74 5.08 23.49
CA ASN A 312 8.03 5.21 24.16
C ASN A 312 8.77 6.49 23.77
N LEU A 313 8.68 6.92 22.50
CA LEU A 313 9.23 8.19 22.06
C LEU A 313 8.54 9.38 22.74
N ASP A 314 7.21 9.39 22.78
CA ASP A 314 6.42 10.42 23.47
C ASP A 314 6.78 10.46 24.97
N LYS A 315 6.88 9.29 25.62
CA LYS A 315 7.29 9.18 27.03
C LYS A 315 8.73 9.68 27.26
N ALA A 316 9.66 9.35 26.37
CA ALA A 316 11.05 9.78 26.47
C ALA A 316 11.18 11.30 26.36
N LEU A 317 10.42 11.92 25.45
CA LEU A 317 10.38 13.36 25.27
C LEU A 317 9.74 14.06 26.47
N ALA A 318 8.58 13.58 26.93
CA ALA A 318 7.87 14.14 28.07
C ALA A 318 8.72 14.12 29.36
N ASN A 319 9.43 13.01 29.60
CA ASN A 319 10.23 12.82 30.81
C ASN A 319 11.69 13.25 30.65
N LYS A 320 12.09 13.75 29.47
CA LYS A 320 13.49 14.05 29.11
C LYS A 320 14.45 12.87 29.35
N ASP A 321 13.96 11.65 29.17
CA ASP A 321 14.71 10.41 29.37
C ASP A 321 15.62 10.14 28.16
N LYS A 322 16.91 10.42 28.34
CA LYS A 322 17.93 10.25 27.29
C LYS A 322 18.16 8.79 26.91
N LEU A 323 17.99 7.84 27.85
CA LEU A 323 18.22 6.42 27.59
C LEU A 323 17.09 5.86 26.75
N LEU A 324 15.84 6.11 27.15
CA LEU A 324 14.66 5.68 26.42
C LEU A 324 14.59 6.35 25.04
N LEU A 325 15.02 7.61 24.93
CA LEU A 325 15.15 8.30 23.65
C LEU A 325 16.15 7.58 22.73
N LYS A 326 17.33 7.21 23.23
CA LYS A 326 18.33 6.46 22.46
C LYS A 326 17.83 5.08 22.02
N GLN A 327 17.12 4.37 22.90
CA GLN A 327 16.49 3.09 22.59
C GLN A 327 15.41 3.24 21.50
N SER A 328 14.54 4.25 21.62
CA SER A 328 13.49 4.53 20.63
C SER A 328 14.07 4.92 19.26
N ILE A 329 15.18 5.67 19.24
CA ILE A 329 15.90 5.98 18.00
C ILE A 329 16.45 4.70 17.36
N SER A 330 16.99 3.76 18.15
CA SER A 330 17.44 2.46 17.64
C SER A 330 16.26 1.64 17.08
N GLY A 331 15.14 1.59 17.81
CA GLY A 331 13.92 0.92 17.39
C GLY A 331 13.35 1.46 16.07
N THR A 332 13.55 2.75 15.78
CA THR A 332 13.16 3.36 14.49
C THR A 332 13.90 2.74 13.31
N LYS A 333 15.16 2.30 13.48
CA LYS A 333 15.91 1.60 12.42
C LYS A 333 15.37 0.20 12.17
N SER A 334 15.03 -0.53 13.23
CA SER A 334 14.36 -1.83 13.13
C SER A 334 13.02 -1.70 12.43
N LEU A 335 12.19 -0.74 12.86
CA LEU A 335 10.90 -0.49 12.23
C LEU A 335 11.03 -0.06 10.76
N PHE A 336 12.07 0.69 10.39
CA PHE A 336 12.35 1.02 8.99
C PHE A 336 12.60 -0.23 8.15
N VAL A 337 13.40 -1.18 8.63
CA VAL A 337 13.69 -2.45 7.92
C VAL A 337 12.41 -3.28 7.79
N ASP A 338 11.65 -3.41 8.86
CA ASP A 338 10.44 -4.23 8.89
C ASP A 338 9.32 -3.61 8.05
N SER A 339 8.96 -2.35 8.30
CA SER A 339 7.96 -1.65 7.50
C SER A 339 8.38 -1.52 6.02
N GLY A 340 9.67 -1.32 5.75
CA GLY A 340 10.20 -1.23 4.39
C GLY A 340 10.06 -2.54 3.62
N SER A 341 10.44 -3.66 4.24
CA SER A 341 10.29 -4.99 3.63
C SER A 341 8.84 -5.44 3.50
N LEU A 342 8.01 -5.23 4.54
CA LEU A 342 6.61 -5.63 4.53
C LEU A 342 5.79 -4.78 3.57
N LYS A 343 5.90 -3.44 3.58
CA LYS A 343 5.14 -2.57 2.68
C LYS A 343 5.46 -2.91 1.22
N SER A 344 6.74 -2.96 0.85
CA SER A 344 7.13 -3.22 -0.54
C SER A 344 6.65 -4.59 -1.02
N THR A 345 6.93 -5.64 -0.25
CA THR A 345 6.61 -7.02 -0.64
C THR A 345 5.09 -7.28 -0.63
N LEU A 346 4.39 -6.90 0.44
CA LEU A 346 2.96 -7.21 0.57
C LEU A 346 2.08 -6.41 -0.40
N THR A 347 2.46 -5.18 -0.75
CA THR A 347 1.67 -4.40 -1.72
C THR A 347 1.75 -4.98 -3.12
N TRP A 348 2.92 -5.48 -3.55
CA TRP A 348 3.05 -6.25 -4.79
C TRP A 348 2.23 -7.55 -4.73
N LEU A 349 2.40 -8.34 -3.66
CA LEU A 349 1.68 -9.61 -3.54
C LEU A 349 0.15 -9.41 -3.49
N ALA A 350 -0.33 -8.33 -2.88
CA ALA A 350 -1.75 -7.99 -2.89
C ALA A 350 -2.24 -7.58 -4.28
N ALA A 351 -1.43 -6.87 -5.08
CA ALA A 351 -1.77 -6.54 -6.45
C ALA A 351 -1.95 -7.81 -7.30
N ASP A 352 -0.98 -8.72 -7.22
CA ASP A 352 -1.01 -10.02 -7.90
C ASP A 352 -2.21 -10.86 -7.42
N LEU A 353 -2.45 -10.89 -6.10
CA LEU A 353 -3.57 -11.61 -5.49
C LEU A 353 -4.92 -11.15 -6.04
N VAL A 354 -5.18 -9.84 -6.08
CA VAL A 354 -6.46 -9.32 -6.58
C VAL A 354 -6.64 -9.68 -8.06
N ASN A 355 -5.57 -9.57 -8.85
CA ASN A 355 -5.61 -9.93 -10.26
C ASN A 355 -5.83 -11.44 -10.49
N GLU A 356 -5.21 -12.31 -9.70
CA GLU A 356 -5.45 -13.76 -9.76
C GLU A 356 -6.87 -14.13 -9.31
N CYS A 357 -7.37 -13.52 -8.23
CA CYS A 357 -8.75 -13.70 -7.77
C CYS A 357 -9.77 -13.27 -8.83
N ARG A 358 -9.51 -12.16 -9.54
CA ARG A 358 -10.32 -11.70 -10.67
C ARG A 358 -10.39 -12.75 -11.77
N GLN A 359 -9.23 -13.24 -12.21
CA GLN A 359 -9.13 -14.25 -13.26
C GLN A 359 -9.79 -15.58 -12.85
N ALA A 360 -9.73 -15.95 -11.57
CA ALA A 360 -10.39 -17.14 -11.05
C ALA A 360 -11.93 -17.04 -11.09
N CYS A 361 -12.47 -15.83 -11.10
CA CYS A 361 -13.91 -15.57 -11.26
C CYS A 361 -14.38 -15.50 -12.73
N GLY A 362 -13.48 -15.71 -13.70
CA GLY A 362 -13.81 -15.70 -15.13
C GLY A 362 -14.42 -14.36 -15.59
N GLY A 363 -15.37 -14.41 -16.52
CA GLY A 363 -16.06 -13.22 -17.04
C GLY A 363 -16.78 -12.40 -15.97
N HIS A 364 -17.33 -13.06 -14.93
CA HIS A 364 -17.96 -12.34 -13.81
C HIS A 364 -16.96 -11.52 -12.99
N GLY A 365 -15.69 -11.95 -12.94
CA GLY A 365 -14.62 -11.16 -12.32
C GLY A 365 -14.34 -9.84 -13.05
N TYR A 366 -14.71 -9.72 -14.33
CA TYR A 366 -14.52 -8.49 -15.12
C TYR A 366 -15.61 -7.44 -14.87
N SER A 367 -16.74 -7.84 -14.28
CA SER A 367 -17.81 -6.92 -13.92
C SER A 367 -17.39 -5.96 -12.81
N ALA A 368 -17.61 -4.66 -13.02
CA ALA A 368 -17.26 -3.62 -12.05
C ALA A 368 -17.98 -3.84 -10.70
N TYR A 369 -19.21 -4.38 -10.72
CA TYR A 369 -20.01 -4.66 -9.52
C TYR A 369 -19.42 -5.74 -8.59
N ASN A 370 -18.41 -6.48 -9.05
CA ASN A 370 -17.68 -7.44 -8.24
C ASN A 370 -16.37 -6.87 -7.65
N GLY A 371 -16.08 -5.59 -7.92
CA GLY A 371 -15.06 -4.78 -7.23
C GLY A 371 -13.62 -4.97 -7.72
N PHE A 372 -13.31 -6.03 -8.48
CA PHE A 372 -11.94 -6.33 -8.90
C PHE A 372 -11.31 -5.20 -9.73
N GLY A 373 -11.99 -4.73 -10.79
CA GLY A 373 -11.45 -3.71 -11.69
C GLY A 373 -11.12 -2.40 -10.96
N LYS A 374 -12.08 -1.89 -10.18
CA LYS A 374 -11.87 -0.69 -9.36
C LYS A 374 -10.74 -0.88 -8.35
N THR A 375 -10.68 -2.02 -7.66
CA THR A 375 -9.60 -2.26 -6.68
C THR A 375 -8.24 -2.41 -7.34
N ILE A 376 -8.10 -3.07 -8.49
CA ILE A 376 -6.79 -3.15 -9.20
C ILE A 376 -6.27 -1.75 -9.48
N ASN A 377 -7.14 -0.87 -10.00
CA ASN A 377 -6.84 0.52 -10.28
C ASN A 377 -6.51 1.33 -9.02
N ASP A 378 -7.31 1.18 -7.96
CA ASP A 378 -7.11 1.91 -6.71
C ASP A 378 -5.90 1.39 -5.91
N TRP A 379 -5.56 0.11 -6.05
CA TRP A 379 -4.49 -0.55 -5.29
C TRP A 379 -3.10 -0.26 -5.86
N ALA A 380 -2.96 -0.18 -7.19
CA ALA A 380 -1.67 -0.06 -7.87
C ALA A 380 -0.77 1.05 -7.29
N VAL A 381 -1.35 2.20 -6.90
CA VAL A 381 -0.60 3.32 -6.31
C VAL A 381 0.10 2.97 -4.98
N GLN A 382 -0.39 1.96 -4.23
CA GLN A 382 0.28 1.46 -3.01
C GLN A 382 1.70 0.96 -3.29
N CYS A 383 1.97 0.52 -4.52
CA CYS A 383 3.30 0.06 -4.93
C CYS A 383 4.27 1.21 -5.26
N THR A 384 3.77 2.45 -5.35
CA THR A 384 4.51 3.61 -5.85
C THR A 384 4.70 4.68 -4.77
N TRP A 385 3.64 5.08 -4.07
CA TRP A 385 3.73 6.14 -3.07
C TRP A 385 4.26 5.64 -1.72
N GLU A 386 4.50 6.57 -0.77
CA GLU A 386 5.12 6.28 0.54
C GLU A 386 6.46 5.54 0.44
N GLY A 387 7.16 5.78 -0.68
CA GLY A 387 8.38 5.10 -1.11
C GLY A 387 8.07 4.04 -2.17
N ASP A 388 8.58 4.27 -3.38
CA ASP A 388 8.56 3.29 -4.46
C ASP A 388 9.06 1.93 -3.96
N ASN A 389 8.35 0.87 -4.31
CA ASN A 389 8.62 -0.44 -3.74
C ASN A 389 10.05 -0.93 -4.04
N ASN A 390 10.61 -0.66 -5.23
CA ASN A 390 11.98 -1.04 -5.56
C ASN A 390 12.99 -0.22 -4.77
N VAL A 391 12.85 1.11 -4.71
CA VAL A 391 13.74 1.99 -3.95
C VAL A 391 13.71 1.64 -2.45
N LEU A 392 12.53 1.37 -1.90
CA LEU A 392 12.36 0.98 -0.50
C LEU A 392 12.99 -0.38 -0.23
N ALA A 393 12.71 -1.38 -1.07
CA ALA A 393 13.30 -2.71 -0.94
C ALA A 393 14.82 -2.69 -1.08
N MET A 394 15.37 -1.89 -2.02
CA MET A 394 16.81 -1.70 -2.18
C MET A 394 17.46 -1.05 -0.96
N SER A 395 16.76 -0.13 -0.29
CA SER A 395 17.23 0.52 0.94
C SER A 395 17.25 -0.45 2.12
N THR A 396 16.22 -1.29 2.23
CA THR A 396 16.15 -2.37 3.21
C THR A 396 17.26 -3.41 2.98
N GLY A 397 17.44 -3.88 1.74
CA GLY A 397 18.49 -4.83 1.39
C GLY A 397 19.90 -4.31 1.67
N LYS A 398 20.16 -3.02 1.40
CA LYS A 398 21.42 -2.36 1.78
C LYS A 398 21.68 -2.41 3.29
N THR A 399 20.63 -2.24 4.10
CA THR A 399 20.73 -2.31 5.56
C THR A 399 21.07 -3.73 6.02
N ILE A 400 20.42 -4.75 5.44
CA ILE A 400 20.69 -6.17 5.73
C ILE A 400 22.15 -6.53 5.41
N ILE A 401 22.66 -6.15 4.23
CA ILE A 401 24.06 -6.43 3.83
C ILE A 401 25.05 -5.81 4.83
N LYS A 402 24.85 -4.53 5.18
CA LYS A 402 25.69 -3.84 6.18
C LYS A 402 25.63 -4.52 7.55
N THR A 403 24.46 -5.01 7.95
CA THR A 403 24.31 -5.74 9.21
C THR A 403 25.07 -7.06 9.20
N VAL A 404 24.96 -7.86 8.14
CA VAL A 404 25.74 -9.11 8.00
C VAL A 404 27.23 -8.81 8.04
N GLN A 405 27.70 -7.78 7.32
CA GLN A 405 29.11 -7.36 7.34
C GLN A 405 29.59 -7.00 8.77
N GLN A 406 28.77 -6.28 9.54
CA GLN A 406 29.10 -5.94 10.93
C GLN A 406 29.21 -7.18 11.82
N ILE A 407 28.29 -8.14 11.69
CA ILE A 407 28.30 -9.39 12.46
C ILE A 407 29.55 -10.21 12.13
N LEU A 408 29.92 -10.30 10.85
CA LEU A 408 31.14 -11.00 10.42
C LEU A 408 32.42 -10.33 10.93
N SER A 409 32.40 -9.02 11.20
CA SER A 409 33.49 -8.31 11.90
C SER A 409 33.50 -8.49 13.43
N GLY A 410 32.63 -9.35 13.98
CA GLY A 410 32.57 -9.66 15.41
C GLY A 410 31.59 -8.82 16.23
N LYS A 411 30.79 -7.94 15.60
CA LYS A 411 29.79 -7.12 16.30
C LYS A 411 28.43 -7.82 16.31
N LYS A 412 28.08 -8.45 17.43
CA LYS A 412 26.72 -9.00 17.64
C LYS A 412 25.69 -7.88 17.78
N LEU A 413 24.52 -8.09 17.20
CA LEU A 413 23.37 -7.24 17.43
C LEU A 413 22.70 -7.62 18.76
N LYS A 414 22.10 -6.62 19.40
CA LYS A 414 21.16 -6.74 20.52
C LYS A 414 19.99 -5.81 20.26
N ASP A 415 18.79 -6.19 20.67
CA ASP A 415 17.57 -5.37 20.58
C ASP A 415 17.27 -4.91 19.13
N SER A 416 17.55 -5.80 18.16
CA SER A 416 17.42 -5.53 16.73
C SER A 416 16.52 -6.56 16.07
N THR A 417 15.71 -6.11 15.12
CA THR A 417 14.86 -7.01 14.34
C THR A 417 15.65 -7.99 13.44
N LEU A 418 16.94 -7.72 13.24
CA LEU A 418 17.87 -8.55 12.49
C LEU A 418 18.75 -9.44 13.39
N GLU A 419 18.40 -9.59 14.66
CA GLU A 419 19.19 -10.36 15.63
C GLU A 419 19.34 -11.84 15.25
N PHE A 420 18.36 -12.42 14.55
CA PHE A 420 18.43 -13.78 14.02
C PHE A 420 19.61 -14.02 13.06
N LEU A 421 20.25 -12.96 12.55
CA LEU A 421 21.45 -13.04 11.72
C LEU A 421 22.75 -13.15 12.53
N ASN A 422 22.71 -13.11 13.86
CA ASN A 422 23.91 -13.24 14.71
C ASN A 422 24.69 -14.54 14.47
N ASP A 423 24.03 -15.58 13.97
CA ASP A 423 24.65 -16.85 13.56
C ASP A 423 25.30 -16.82 12.17
N ALA A 424 25.38 -15.65 11.52
CA ALA A 424 25.97 -15.50 10.18
C ALA A 424 27.35 -16.18 10.01
N PRO A 425 28.31 -16.12 10.96
CA PRO A 425 29.58 -16.81 10.82
C PRO A 425 29.44 -18.33 10.68
N ALA A 426 28.47 -18.94 11.37
CA ALA A 426 28.20 -20.37 11.30
C ALA A 426 27.40 -20.73 10.03
N LEU A 427 26.39 -19.91 9.69
CA LEU A 427 25.52 -20.12 8.53
C LEU A 427 26.27 -20.00 7.20
N TYR A 428 27.20 -19.06 7.09
CA TYR A 428 28.03 -18.89 5.89
C TYR A 428 29.00 -20.07 5.70
N LYS A 429 29.64 -20.55 6.78
CA LYS A 429 30.61 -21.67 6.73
C LYS A 429 29.93 -23.04 6.56
N ALA A 430 28.61 -23.13 6.66
CA ALA A 430 27.89 -24.39 6.56
C ALA A 430 28.00 -24.99 5.15
N LYS A 431 28.66 -26.16 5.06
CA LYS A 431 28.84 -26.92 3.81
C LYS A 431 27.65 -27.81 3.45
N LYS A 432 26.83 -28.18 4.42
CA LYS A 432 25.66 -29.05 4.21
C LYS A 432 24.40 -28.21 4.08
N ALA A 433 23.54 -28.57 3.13
CA ALA A 433 22.21 -27.98 3.00
C ALA A 433 21.42 -28.11 4.30
N VAL A 434 20.68 -27.04 4.64
CA VAL A 434 19.82 -26.98 5.82
C VAL A 434 18.64 -27.93 5.63
N ILE A 435 17.98 -27.86 4.48
CA ILE A 435 16.89 -28.74 4.06
C ILE A 435 17.45 -29.77 3.06
N ARG A 436 17.41 -31.05 3.42
CA ARG A 436 18.02 -32.13 2.63
C ARG A 436 17.14 -33.37 2.46
N LYS A 437 16.05 -33.44 3.22
CA LYS A 437 15.01 -34.47 3.19
C LYS A 437 13.64 -33.79 3.18
N ALA A 438 12.61 -34.47 2.72
CA ALA A 438 11.26 -33.92 2.59
C ALA A 438 10.66 -33.51 3.95
N ASP A 439 10.81 -34.35 4.97
CA ASP A 439 10.36 -34.13 6.35
C ASP A 439 10.99 -32.90 7.03
N HIS A 440 12.17 -32.45 6.56
CA HIS A 440 12.80 -31.23 7.07
C HIS A 440 11.99 -29.96 6.78
N VAL A 441 11.05 -30.00 5.83
CA VAL A 441 10.21 -28.86 5.48
C VAL A 441 9.08 -28.65 6.50
N ASP A 442 8.71 -29.72 7.23
CA ASP A 442 7.72 -29.65 8.31
C ASP A 442 8.28 -29.03 9.60
N ASP A 443 9.60 -28.95 9.74
CA ASP A 443 10.30 -28.29 10.86
C ASP A 443 10.47 -26.80 10.59
N ILE A 444 9.64 -25.98 11.22
CA ILE A 444 9.60 -24.53 10.98
C ILE A 444 10.87 -23.82 11.44
N ASP A 445 11.47 -24.22 12.56
CA ASP A 445 12.75 -23.64 13.01
C ASP A 445 13.85 -23.90 11.99
N ARG A 446 13.82 -25.07 11.36
CA ARG A 446 14.72 -25.41 10.27
C ARG A 446 14.46 -24.64 9.00
N VAL A 447 13.20 -24.36 8.65
CA VAL A 447 12.84 -23.48 7.53
C VAL A 447 13.29 -22.04 7.79
N LEU A 448 13.05 -21.50 9.00
CA LEU A 448 13.55 -20.18 9.40
C LEU A 448 15.08 -20.11 9.31
N LYS A 449 15.78 -21.15 9.77
CA LYS A 449 17.23 -21.28 9.61
C LYS A 449 17.67 -21.35 8.15
N ALA A 450 16.90 -21.99 7.27
CA ALA A 450 17.17 -22.01 5.84
C ALA A 450 17.04 -20.63 5.21
N ILE A 451 15.98 -19.87 5.54
CA ILE A 451 15.81 -18.50 5.06
C ILE A 451 16.93 -17.60 5.58
N ALA A 452 17.27 -17.69 6.86
CA ALA A 452 18.39 -16.94 7.45
C ALA A 452 19.73 -17.31 6.77
N SER A 453 19.97 -18.59 6.50
CA SER A 453 21.15 -19.05 5.77
C SER A 453 21.21 -18.46 4.36
N LEU A 454 20.08 -18.41 3.64
CA LEU A 454 20.00 -17.82 2.32
C LEU A 454 20.30 -16.31 2.35
N ILE A 455 19.69 -15.57 3.28
CA ILE A 455 19.95 -14.13 3.49
C ILE A 455 21.43 -13.88 3.74
N VAL A 456 22.07 -14.67 4.62
CA VAL A 456 23.49 -14.55 4.95
C VAL A 456 24.36 -14.82 3.73
N LYS A 457 24.14 -15.93 3.01
CA LYS A 457 24.98 -16.32 1.87
C LYS A 457 24.92 -15.29 0.74
N ILE A 458 23.71 -14.87 0.34
CA ILE A 458 23.53 -13.79 -0.64
C ILE A 458 24.23 -12.52 -0.14
N SER A 459 24.06 -12.14 1.13
CA SER A 459 24.70 -10.93 1.66
C SER A 459 26.23 -11.00 1.59
N VAL A 460 26.83 -12.14 1.91
CA VAL A 460 28.29 -12.32 1.87
C VAL A 460 28.83 -12.17 0.46
N ASP A 461 28.19 -12.78 -0.53
CA ASP A 461 28.61 -12.68 -1.94
C ASP A 461 28.54 -11.24 -2.46
N LEU A 462 27.62 -10.43 -1.91
CA LEU A 462 27.43 -9.03 -2.32
C LEU A 462 28.33 -8.03 -1.57
N ILE A 463 28.89 -8.37 -0.40
CA ILE A 463 29.74 -7.45 0.39
C ILE A 463 30.89 -6.88 -0.45
N PRO A 464 31.70 -7.69 -1.18
CA PRO A 464 32.80 -7.16 -1.99
C PRO A 464 32.33 -6.18 -3.07
N ILE A 465 31.21 -6.49 -3.73
CA ILE A 465 30.63 -5.67 -4.81
C ILE A 465 30.05 -4.37 -4.24
N SER A 466 29.47 -4.41 -3.04
CA SER A 466 28.88 -3.23 -2.39
C SER A 466 29.91 -2.14 -2.03
N ASN A 467 31.19 -2.49 -1.96
CA ASN A 467 32.28 -1.54 -1.75
C ASN A 467 32.57 -0.72 -3.02
N THR A 468 32.23 -1.23 -4.20
CA THR A 468 32.44 -0.53 -5.48
C THR A 468 31.16 0.11 -6.00
N SER A 469 30.02 -0.61 -5.98
CA SER A 469 28.74 -0.08 -6.44
C SER A 469 27.56 -0.71 -5.73
N TRP A 470 26.74 0.13 -5.08
CA TRP A 470 25.45 -0.31 -4.54
C TRP A 470 24.43 -0.56 -5.65
N ASP A 471 24.51 0.16 -6.76
CA ASP A 471 23.50 0.14 -7.81
C ASP A 471 23.57 -1.13 -8.64
N SER A 472 24.79 -1.66 -8.89
CA SER A 472 24.97 -2.93 -9.62
C SER A 472 24.34 -4.15 -8.94
N ILE A 473 24.10 -4.07 -7.62
CA ILE A 473 23.48 -5.13 -6.81
C ILE A 473 22.03 -4.80 -6.42
N GLY A 474 21.39 -3.84 -7.09
CA GLY A 474 20.00 -3.45 -6.87
C GLY A 474 19.02 -4.63 -6.83
N PRO A 475 19.00 -5.52 -7.85
CA PRO A 475 18.08 -6.66 -7.90
C PRO A 475 18.21 -7.59 -6.69
N GLN A 476 19.44 -7.92 -6.26
CA GLN A 476 19.67 -8.81 -5.13
C GLN A 476 19.31 -8.15 -3.79
N ARG A 477 19.46 -6.82 -3.67
CA ARG A 477 18.94 -6.08 -2.51
C ARG A 477 17.42 -6.19 -2.39
N VAL A 478 16.69 -6.19 -3.51
CA VAL A 478 15.25 -6.44 -3.51
C VAL A 478 14.92 -7.86 -3.04
N ILE A 479 15.67 -8.88 -3.50
CA ILE A 479 15.52 -10.27 -3.04
C ILE A 479 15.70 -10.37 -1.53
N LEU A 480 16.75 -9.76 -0.97
CA LEU A 480 16.99 -9.73 0.48
C LEU A 480 15.83 -9.09 1.26
N SER A 481 15.24 -8.01 0.73
CA SER A 481 14.05 -7.38 1.32
C SER A 481 12.83 -8.30 1.32
N LYS A 482 12.58 -9.02 0.21
CA LYS A 482 11.48 -10.00 0.13
C LYS A 482 11.68 -11.16 1.12
N LEU A 483 12.89 -11.74 1.17
CA LEU A 483 13.24 -12.79 2.12
C LEU A 483 13.08 -12.33 3.57
N ARG A 484 13.44 -11.07 3.88
CA ARG A 484 13.21 -10.46 5.20
C ARG A 484 11.73 -10.39 5.56
N CYS A 485 10.88 -9.94 4.62
CA CYS A 485 9.43 -9.91 4.81
C CYS A 485 8.89 -11.31 5.13
N HIS A 486 9.27 -12.30 4.33
CA HIS A 486 8.82 -13.68 4.53
C HIS A 486 9.30 -14.28 5.87
N TYR A 487 10.57 -14.06 6.25
CA TYR A 487 11.10 -14.47 7.54
C TYR A 487 10.30 -13.85 8.69
N TYR A 488 10.09 -12.53 8.65
CA TYR A 488 9.35 -11.80 9.68
C TYR A 488 7.96 -12.40 9.87
N MET A 489 7.21 -12.59 8.78
CA MET A 489 5.83 -13.07 8.85
C MET A 489 5.75 -14.52 9.34
N LEU A 490 6.67 -15.39 8.90
CA LEU A 490 6.70 -16.80 9.29
C LEU A 490 7.06 -16.96 10.78
N GLU A 491 8.09 -16.25 11.25
CA GLU A 491 8.48 -16.20 12.66
C GLU A 491 7.31 -15.72 13.53
N THR A 492 6.65 -14.62 13.14
CA THR A 492 5.48 -14.10 13.87
C THR A 492 4.37 -15.15 13.97
N PHE A 493 4.10 -15.84 12.87
CA PHE A 493 3.03 -16.84 12.82
C PHE A 493 3.34 -18.03 13.72
N LYS A 494 4.59 -18.51 13.69
CA LYS A 494 5.08 -19.56 14.59
C LYS A 494 4.91 -19.16 16.06
N GLU A 495 5.43 -18.00 16.45
CA GLU A 495 5.35 -17.49 17.81
C GLU A 495 3.89 -17.40 18.28
N LYS A 496 2.99 -16.90 17.43
CA LYS A 496 1.58 -16.75 17.78
C LYS A 496 0.89 -18.11 17.91
N LEU A 497 1.20 -19.06 17.01
CA LEU A 497 0.68 -20.42 17.07
C LEU A 497 1.13 -21.13 18.36
N GLU A 498 2.40 -21.00 18.74
CA GLU A 498 2.95 -21.62 19.95
C GLU A 498 2.41 -20.99 21.24
N ASN A 499 2.29 -19.66 21.27
CA ASN A 499 1.93 -18.93 22.49
C ASN A 499 0.42 -18.79 22.72
N GLN A 500 -0.41 -18.83 21.66
CA GLN A 500 -1.84 -18.53 21.76
C GLN A 500 -2.75 -19.70 21.37
N ILE A 501 -2.24 -20.71 20.66
CA ILE A 501 -3.04 -21.85 20.22
C ILE A 501 -2.53 -23.11 20.92
N GLY A 502 -3.25 -23.56 21.94
CA GLY A 502 -2.90 -24.76 22.70
C GLY A 502 -2.71 -26.00 21.81
N ALA A 503 -1.82 -26.90 22.21
CA ALA A 503 -1.47 -28.10 21.46
C ALA A 503 -2.69 -28.98 21.10
N ASN A 504 -3.69 -29.01 21.97
CA ASN A 504 -4.93 -29.79 21.79
C ASN A 504 -6.07 -28.98 21.12
N SER A 505 -5.80 -27.77 20.64
CA SER A 505 -6.82 -26.95 19.98
C SER A 505 -7.25 -27.59 18.66
N PRO A 506 -8.56 -27.71 18.38
CA PRO A 506 -9.05 -28.26 17.13
C PRO A 506 -8.73 -27.36 15.92
N LEU A 507 -8.25 -26.13 16.13
CA LEU A 507 -7.82 -25.20 15.09
C LEU A 507 -6.35 -25.38 14.70
N ARG A 508 -5.56 -26.02 15.55
CA ARG A 508 -4.10 -26.06 15.41
C ARG A 508 -3.67 -26.74 14.10
N PRO A 509 -4.20 -27.93 13.73
CA PRO A 509 -3.79 -28.59 12.49
C PRO A 509 -4.08 -27.75 11.24
N GLN A 510 -5.21 -27.05 11.20
CA GLN A 510 -5.61 -26.22 10.05
C GLN A 510 -4.71 -24.98 9.94
N LEU A 511 -4.35 -24.35 11.06
CA LEU A 511 -3.40 -23.22 11.07
C LEU A 511 -1.98 -23.66 10.72
N GLU A 512 -1.54 -24.85 11.14
CA GLU A 512 -0.28 -25.46 10.73
C GLU A 512 -0.25 -25.73 9.23
N ASN A 513 -1.35 -26.25 8.66
CA ASN A 513 -1.48 -26.46 7.21
C ASN A 513 -1.48 -25.16 6.42
N ILE A 514 -2.09 -24.10 6.94
CA ILE A 514 -2.01 -22.75 6.36
C ILE A 514 -0.57 -22.24 6.36
N MET A 515 0.15 -22.37 7.48
CA MET A 515 1.55 -21.97 7.58
C MET A 515 2.44 -22.76 6.61
N LYS A 516 2.24 -24.09 6.51
CA LYS A 516 2.95 -24.96 5.56
C LYS A 516 2.63 -24.62 4.11
N LEU A 517 1.37 -24.36 3.78
CA LEU A 517 0.98 -23.97 2.43
C LEU A 517 1.62 -22.63 2.05
N TYR A 518 1.63 -21.68 2.98
CA TYR A 518 2.30 -20.40 2.80
C TYR A 518 3.81 -20.58 2.58
N LEU A 519 4.52 -21.28 3.47
CA LEU A 519 5.98 -21.41 3.35
C LEU A 519 6.38 -22.11 2.05
N VAL A 520 5.66 -23.13 1.62
CA VAL A 520 5.99 -23.86 0.39
C VAL A 520 5.68 -23.02 -0.85
N SER A 521 4.51 -22.39 -0.89
CA SER A 521 4.00 -21.74 -2.11
C SER A 521 4.45 -20.29 -2.28
N ASN A 522 4.80 -19.60 -1.18
CA ASN A 522 5.21 -18.19 -1.20
C ASN A 522 6.71 -18.00 -0.91
N ILE A 523 7.40 -19.00 -0.36
CA ILE A 523 8.83 -18.89 -0.01
C ILE A 523 9.66 -19.94 -0.74
N LEU A 524 9.46 -21.23 -0.44
CA LEU A 524 10.38 -22.26 -0.91
C LEU A 524 10.30 -22.46 -2.43
N SER A 525 9.10 -22.52 -3.01
CA SER A 525 8.95 -22.70 -4.46
C SER A 525 9.31 -21.42 -5.26
N PRO A 526 8.86 -20.21 -4.88
CA PRO A 526 9.19 -19.01 -5.65
C PRO A 526 10.66 -18.60 -5.61
N PHE A 527 11.40 -18.96 -4.55
CA PHE A 527 12.83 -18.69 -4.40
C PHE A 527 13.69 -19.95 -4.55
N ILE A 528 13.16 -21.01 -5.18
CA ILE A 528 13.81 -22.32 -5.22
C ILE A 528 15.20 -22.27 -5.88
N ASP A 529 15.34 -21.41 -6.89
CA ASP A 529 16.59 -21.19 -7.59
C ASP A 529 17.65 -20.55 -6.68
N GLU A 530 17.27 -19.54 -5.89
CA GLU A 530 18.16 -18.91 -4.90
C GLU A 530 18.58 -19.90 -3.81
N PHE A 531 17.65 -20.72 -3.32
CA PHE A 531 17.95 -21.78 -2.35
C PHE A 531 18.92 -22.84 -2.90
N LEU A 532 18.78 -23.22 -4.17
CA LEU A 532 19.65 -24.20 -4.84
C LEU A 532 21.04 -23.62 -5.15
N LYS A 533 21.10 -22.42 -5.75
CA LYS A 533 22.36 -21.71 -6.07
C LYS A 533 23.26 -21.56 -4.84
N ASN A 534 22.66 -21.28 -3.68
CA ASN A 534 23.37 -21.07 -2.42
C ASN A 534 23.58 -22.37 -1.60
N GLY A 535 23.17 -23.53 -2.13
CA GLY A 535 23.33 -24.83 -1.47
C GLY A 535 22.60 -24.94 -0.13
N VAL A 536 21.47 -24.24 0.03
CA VAL A 536 20.66 -24.23 1.26
C VAL A 536 19.63 -25.36 1.26
N ILE A 537 19.11 -25.71 0.07
CA ILE A 537 18.19 -26.83 -0.17
C ILE A 537 18.84 -27.85 -1.12
N SER A 538 18.63 -29.14 -0.89
CA SER A 538 19.12 -30.18 -1.82
C SER A 538 18.22 -30.31 -3.07
N PRO A 539 18.79 -30.63 -4.25
CA PRO A 539 18.01 -30.83 -5.48
C PRO A 539 16.88 -31.87 -5.35
N ALA A 540 17.09 -32.93 -4.55
CA ALA A 540 16.08 -33.96 -4.32
C ALA A 540 14.82 -33.42 -3.63
N VAL A 541 14.96 -32.45 -2.71
CA VAL A 541 13.81 -31.84 -2.03
C VAL A 541 13.11 -30.80 -2.91
N ALA A 542 13.84 -30.14 -3.81
CA ALA A 542 13.26 -29.13 -4.72
C ALA A 542 12.13 -29.69 -5.60
N LYS A 543 12.25 -30.94 -6.08
CA LYS A 543 11.20 -31.61 -6.85
C LYS A 543 9.93 -31.83 -6.02
N TYR A 544 10.08 -32.34 -4.80
CA TYR A 544 8.98 -32.55 -3.86
C TYR A 544 8.24 -31.24 -3.55
N LEU A 545 8.98 -30.16 -3.30
CA LEU A 545 8.45 -28.83 -2.99
C LEU A 545 7.67 -28.19 -4.14
N THR A 546 8.00 -28.49 -5.39
CA THR A 546 7.41 -27.82 -6.56
C THR A 546 6.23 -28.58 -7.17
N ILE A 547 6.19 -29.91 -7.00
CA ILE A 547 5.21 -30.78 -7.65
C ILE A 547 4.20 -31.36 -6.65
N GLU A 548 4.67 -32.07 -5.62
CA GLU A 548 3.84 -32.95 -4.80
C GLU A 548 3.26 -32.21 -3.59
N TYR A 549 4.12 -31.63 -2.77
CA TYR A 549 3.73 -31.09 -1.46
C TYR A 549 2.71 -29.93 -1.52
N PRO A 550 2.80 -28.96 -2.46
CA PRO A 550 1.79 -27.91 -2.58
C PRO A 550 0.39 -28.46 -2.83
N GLN A 551 0.27 -29.53 -3.64
CA GLN A 551 -1.03 -30.12 -3.96
C GLN A 551 -1.59 -30.91 -2.79
N THR A 552 -0.74 -31.62 -2.03
CA THR A 552 -1.16 -32.28 -0.79
C THR A 552 -1.74 -31.27 0.19
N LEU A 553 -1.03 -30.18 0.46
CA LEU A 553 -1.48 -29.12 1.36
C LEU A 553 -2.76 -28.42 0.85
N CYS A 554 -2.87 -28.18 -0.46
CA CYS A 554 -4.10 -27.66 -1.05
C CYS A 554 -5.31 -28.57 -0.79
N SER A 555 -5.11 -29.89 -0.94
CA SER A 555 -6.16 -30.90 -0.72
C SER A 555 -6.60 -30.95 0.75
N GLU A 556 -5.66 -30.75 1.69
CA GLU A 556 -5.93 -30.70 3.12
C GLU A 556 -6.63 -29.41 3.57
N VAL A 557 -6.34 -28.28 2.92
CA VAL A 557 -6.96 -26.97 3.23
C VAL A 557 -8.35 -26.84 2.59
N ARG A 558 -8.58 -27.42 1.41
CA ARG A 558 -9.82 -27.27 0.63
C ARG A 558 -11.11 -27.57 1.40
N PRO A 559 -11.22 -28.58 2.28
CA PRO A 559 -12.44 -28.84 3.06
C PRO A 559 -12.85 -27.69 3.99
N TYR A 560 -11.88 -26.88 4.44
CA TYR A 560 -12.10 -25.83 5.44
C TYR A 560 -12.22 -24.43 4.84
N VAL A 561 -12.19 -24.31 3.50
CA VAL A 561 -12.05 -23.04 2.80
C VAL A 561 -13.11 -22.00 3.19
N ILE A 562 -14.37 -22.40 3.34
CA ILE A 562 -15.46 -21.48 3.74
C ILE A 562 -15.28 -21.04 5.19
N GLY A 563 -14.99 -21.96 6.11
CA GLY A 563 -14.74 -21.62 7.52
C GLY A 563 -13.54 -20.67 7.68
N LEU A 564 -12.49 -20.86 6.87
CA LEU A 564 -11.34 -19.97 6.83
C LEU A 564 -11.75 -18.57 6.31
N THR A 565 -12.42 -18.47 5.17
CA THR A 565 -12.85 -17.16 4.65
C THR A 565 -13.86 -16.45 5.55
N ASP A 566 -14.79 -17.18 6.15
CA ASP A 566 -15.82 -16.61 7.04
C ASP A 566 -15.21 -16.15 8.37
N SER A 567 -14.08 -16.71 8.78
CA SER A 567 -13.37 -16.27 10.00
C SER A 567 -12.83 -14.84 9.91
N PHE A 568 -12.73 -14.26 8.71
CA PHE A 568 -12.45 -12.82 8.55
C PHE A 568 -13.62 -11.93 8.99
N GLN A 569 -14.81 -12.50 9.16
CA GLN A 569 -16.02 -11.83 9.63
C GLN A 569 -16.37 -10.57 8.82
N GLN A 570 -16.28 -10.68 7.50
CA GLN A 570 -16.57 -9.60 6.58
C GLN A 570 -18.05 -9.63 6.17
N PRO A 571 -18.87 -8.65 6.61
CA PRO A 571 -20.25 -8.55 6.16
C PRO A 571 -20.35 -8.21 4.66
N ASP A 572 -21.49 -8.47 4.03
CA ASP A 572 -21.67 -8.29 2.59
C ASP A 572 -21.44 -6.85 2.11
N ASN A 573 -21.70 -5.85 2.96
CA ASN A 573 -21.38 -4.45 2.68
C ASN A 573 -19.87 -4.15 2.69
N PHE A 574 -19.07 -4.97 3.38
CA PHE A 574 -17.61 -4.92 3.35
C PHE A 574 -17.04 -5.70 2.16
N ILE A 575 -17.57 -6.89 1.90
CA ILE A 575 -17.24 -7.68 0.71
C ILE A 575 -17.49 -6.87 -0.56
N HIS A 576 -18.63 -6.17 -0.59
CA HIS A 576 -19.02 -5.24 -1.63
C HIS A 576 -18.81 -5.82 -3.04
N SER A 577 -19.33 -7.04 -3.23
CA SER A 577 -19.27 -7.84 -4.45
C SER A 577 -20.51 -8.72 -4.54
N LEU A 578 -21.13 -8.78 -5.72
CA LEU A 578 -22.40 -9.50 -5.91
C LEU A 578 -22.22 -11.02 -5.94
N ILE A 579 -21.07 -11.50 -6.41
CA ILE A 579 -20.75 -12.94 -6.45
C ILE A 579 -20.09 -13.46 -5.16
N GLY A 580 -19.74 -12.56 -4.23
CA GLY A 580 -19.05 -12.90 -2.99
C GLY A 580 -19.94 -12.92 -1.74
N LYS A 581 -21.26 -12.77 -1.88
CA LYS A 581 -22.19 -12.67 -0.74
C LYS A 581 -22.19 -13.92 0.13
N TYR A 582 -22.47 -13.73 1.42
CA TYR A 582 -22.46 -14.79 2.43
C TYR A 582 -23.44 -15.93 2.14
N ASN A 583 -24.62 -15.63 1.60
CA ASN A 583 -25.66 -16.64 1.34
C ASN A 583 -25.31 -17.63 0.21
N GLY A 584 -24.24 -17.38 -0.56
CA GLY A 584 -23.80 -18.26 -1.65
C GLY A 584 -24.68 -18.29 -2.90
N ASP A 585 -25.78 -17.53 -2.95
CA ASP A 585 -26.66 -17.45 -4.14
C ASP A 585 -26.09 -16.50 -5.19
N ILE A 586 -25.04 -16.94 -5.89
CA ILE A 586 -24.26 -16.12 -6.82
C ILE A 586 -25.15 -15.49 -7.90
N TYR A 587 -26.04 -16.26 -8.53
CA TYR A 587 -26.71 -15.84 -9.75
C TYR A 587 -27.90 -14.93 -9.48
N SER A 588 -28.73 -15.24 -8.48
CA SER A 588 -29.88 -14.39 -8.15
C SER A 588 -29.41 -13.05 -7.58
N ASN A 589 -28.39 -13.07 -6.72
CA ASN A 589 -27.79 -11.84 -6.20
C ASN A 589 -27.25 -10.97 -7.32
N TYR A 590 -26.58 -11.58 -8.29
CA TYR A 590 -25.94 -10.84 -9.37
C TYR A 590 -26.97 -10.28 -10.34
N LEU A 591 -27.83 -11.12 -10.92
CA LEU A 591 -28.83 -10.67 -11.89
C LEU A 591 -29.86 -9.71 -11.28
N GLY A 592 -30.30 -9.96 -10.05
CA GLY A 592 -31.26 -9.09 -9.35
C GLY A 592 -30.73 -7.67 -9.22
N ALA A 593 -29.51 -7.52 -8.68
CA ALA A 593 -28.91 -6.20 -8.53
C ALA A 593 -28.64 -5.49 -9.87
N ILE A 594 -28.33 -6.22 -10.95
CA ILE A 594 -28.18 -5.60 -12.28
C ILE A 594 -29.51 -5.02 -12.76
N LYS A 595 -30.62 -5.73 -12.58
CA LYS A 595 -31.96 -5.25 -12.95
C LYS A 595 -32.43 -4.07 -12.09
N ASP A 596 -32.01 -4.03 -10.83
CA ASP A 596 -32.33 -2.91 -9.93
C ASP A 596 -31.58 -1.63 -10.32
N ILE A 597 -30.33 -1.75 -10.80
CA ILE A 597 -29.49 -0.61 -11.23
C ILE A 597 -29.88 -0.17 -12.64
N HIS A 598 -30.12 -1.13 -13.54
CA HIS A 598 -30.44 -0.88 -14.95
C HIS A 598 -31.84 -1.40 -15.24
N ASP A 599 -32.79 -0.48 -15.39
CA ASP A 599 -34.18 -0.81 -15.72
C ASP A 599 -34.25 -1.59 -17.05
N PRO A 600 -34.63 -2.89 -17.02
CA PRO A 600 -34.72 -3.71 -18.22
C PRO A 600 -35.83 -3.26 -19.19
N ALA A 601 -36.76 -2.40 -18.76
CA ALA A 601 -37.76 -1.82 -19.65
C ALA A 601 -37.17 -0.76 -20.60
N ASN A 602 -36.06 -0.12 -20.22
CA ASN A 602 -35.39 0.86 -21.05
C ASN A 602 -34.46 0.19 -22.07
N HIS A 603 -34.93 0.09 -23.32
CA HIS A 603 -34.23 -0.55 -24.42
C HIS A 603 -33.59 0.46 -25.40
N LYS A 604 -33.60 1.75 -25.06
CA LYS A 604 -32.96 2.81 -25.87
C LYS A 604 -31.86 3.48 -25.05
N ALA A 605 -30.64 3.40 -25.56
CA ALA A 605 -29.53 4.18 -25.04
C ALA A 605 -29.69 5.68 -25.39
N PRO A 606 -29.06 6.60 -24.64
CA PRO A 606 -29.05 8.04 -24.98
C PRO A 606 -28.52 8.37 -26.38
N TYR A 607 -27.74 7.46 -26.98
CA TYR A 607 -27.18 7.57 -28.35
C TYR A 607 -27.93 6.71 -29.38
N SER A 608 -29.15 6.25 -29.08
CA SER A 608 -29.92 5.40 -30.00
C SER A 608 -30.27 6.13 -31.30
N GLU A 609 -30.52 7.44 -31.23
CA GLU A 609 -30.84 8.25 -32.41
C GLU A 609 -29.69 8.24 -33.43
N ASP A 610 -28.44 8.30 -32.98
CA ASP A 610 -27.27 8.21 -33.86
C ASP A 610 -27.14 6.83 -34.51
N LEU A 611 -27.40 5.76 -33.75
CA LEU A 611 -27.41 4.39 -34.27
C LEU A 611 -28.53 4.21 -35.30
N GLU A 612 -29.72 4.72 -35.02
CA GLU A 612 -30.86 4.69 -35.93
C GLU A 612 -30.57 5.47 -37.20
N ALA A 613 -29.99 6.67 -37.10
CA ALA A 613 -29.56 7.46 -38.25
C ALA A 613 -28.51 6.72 -39.09
N MET A 614 -27.54 6.06 -38.45
CA MET A 614 -26.53 5.24 -39.15
C MET A 614 -27.18 4.08 -39.91
N LEU A 615 -28.11 3.37 -39.28
CA LEU A 615 -28.79 2.20 -39.86
C LEU A 615 -29.80 2.60 -40.95
N ALA A 616 -30.51 3.70 -40.76
CA ALA A 616 -31.50 4.24 -41.68
C ALA A 616 -30.88 5.10 -42.81
N ARG A 617 -29.54 5.17 -42.91
CA ARG A 617 -28.87 6.00 -43.92
C ARG A 617 -29.34 5.62 -45.34
N PRO A 618 -29.72 6.60 -46.20
CA PRO A 618 -30.16 6.30 -47.55
C PRO A 618 -29.07 5.66 -48.42
N SER A 619 -29.49 4.96 -49.47
CA SER A 619 -28.58 4.37 -50.46
C SER A 619 -27.66 5.43 -51.07
N LEU A 620 -26.50 5.03 -51.59
CA LEU A 620 -25.58 5.97 -52.25
C LEU A 620 -26.28 6.72 -53.38
N VAL A 621 -27.06 6.01 -54.20
CA VAL A 621 -27.82 6.60 -55.31
C VAL A 621 -28.80 7.67 -54.81
N ALA A 622 -29.52 7.41 -53.71
CA ALA A 622 -30.43 8.40 -53.11
C ALA A 622 -29.68 9.61 -52.55
N ARG A 623 -28.50 9.41 -51.95
CA ARG A 623 -27.64 10.50 -51.46
C ARG A 623 -27.01 11.32 -52.59
N GLU A 624 -26.74 10.69 -53.73
CA GLU A 624 -26.35 11.35 -54.99
C GLU A 624 -27.56 11.87 -55.78
N ARG A 625 -28.72 12.02 -55.12
CA ARG A 625 -29.97 12.60 -55.67
C ARG A 625 -30.41 11.95 -56.98
N HIS A 626 -30.07 10.67 -57.19
CA HIS A 626 -30.39 9.92 -58.42
C HIS A 626 -29.79 10.52 -59.71
N GLU A 627 -28.80 11.42 -59.61
CA GLU A 627 -28.24 12.17 -60.75
C GLU A 627 -27.43 11.32 -61.73
N LYS A 628 -26.91 10.16 -61.28
CA LYS A 628 -26.11 9.23 -62.09
C LYS A 628 -26.87 7.97 -62.48
N THR A 629 -28.20 8.03 -62.49
CA THR A 629 -29.03 6.90 -62.90
C THR A 629 -29.05 6.74 -64.42
N ALA A 630 -29.36 5.53 -64.90
CA ALA A 630 -29.52 5.27 -66.33
C ALA A 630 -30.61 6.15 -66.97
N GLU A 631 -31.65 6.49 -66.19
CA GLU A 631 -32.72 7.41 -66.59
C GLU A 631 -32.18 8.82 -66.87
N VAL A 632 -31.44 9.43 -65.94
CA VAL A 632 -30.82 10.74 -66.15
C VAL A 632 -29.82 10.71 -67.32
N GLY A 633 -29.04 9.63 -67.44
CA GLY A 633 -28.17 9.42 -68.59
C GLY A 633 -28.93 9.44 -69.93
N SER A 634 -30.14 8.87 -69.98
CA SER A 634 -31.00 8.88 -71.18
C SER A 634 -31.61 10.24 -71.51
N ILE A 635 -31.88 11.08 -70.49
CA ILE A 635 -32.39 12.44 -70.66
C ILE A 635 -31.28 13.35 -71.19
N LEU A 636 -30.07 13.26 -70.63
CA LEU A 636 -28.95 14.13 -70.96
C LEU A 636 -28.19 13.74 -72.24
N SER A 637 -28.42 12.54 -72.79
CA SER A 637 -27.75 12.05 -74.02
C SER A 637 -28.56 12.25 -75.31
N LYS A 638 -29.69 12.96 -75.24
CA LYS A 638 -30.46 13.45 -76.39
C LYS A 638 -30.11 14.91 -76.64
#